data_AF-A0A7L1MUU7-F1
#
_entry.id   AF-A0A7L1MUU7-F1
#
_cell.length_a   1.000
_cell.length_b   1.000
_cell.length_c   1.000
_cell.angle_alpha   90.00
_cell.angle_beta   90.00
_cell.angle_gamma   90.00
#
_symmetry.space_group_name_H-M   'P 1'
#
loop_
_entity.id
_entity.type
_entity.pdbx_description
1 polymer ?
#
loop_
_entity_poly.entity_id
_entity_poly.type
_entity_poly.pdbx_seq_one_letter_code
_entity_poly.pdbx_strand_id
1 'polypeptide(L)'
;VKMRSCVFFLVLMCSEKLLAAGKPCDLPHVGNGLIAQYYYVFKSYYFPMREEQQLAYSCLAGYTTGAGMEGGRTTCTAEGWSPAPHCYRKCSRPLLDNGVFYSTEMYFKIHQKLEFKCDPGYHTPSGGTEDTVQCQAEGWSTQPSCTKNLDSCQVPSLHHGSYLTAQQELRPDETLLYRCEEGYHAAGGNATGAAVCLAHGWSLTPSCTKRTCPALSGIAHGGFHPVKTTYEEGDVVHFFCEGNYSVSEFDLIQCYYFGWYPDPPVCEDVKTKCPPPPLPPHTQMTTGGRTFHHGDRVRVRCQRGFQREGSEEIRCEEGKWTSPPVCVGTRDELVSEEPPSLESAAEATQARETPVGEDPMALGCFQTVVSLTRLPALTWLSGSHHLSPPLMPEMQQDCSSPPEIKNALLLGPVLRSYKNGSSVEYVCQRYHLLDGPSTVYCEKGNWTAQPVCLEPCTLNVTEMNRYNVELKWKQEELLFRHGDLVEFDCKEGYRFLQAAAVSPGREQCAHGRLKYPRCVAQAPAEKCGPPPSIANGALTLPPLPQYDSRSSVQYRCSDYYFLQGPETISCSEGQWTSPPVCIEPCALSEDEMERNNLLLQGLYGNQVHFYHGDYVGFYCKENHLGAESGATLFQVQCRRGQLMYPKCIER
;
A
#
# COMPACT_ATOMS: atom_id res chain seq x y z
N VAL A 1 -85.04 4.07 -4.24
CA VAL A 1 -83.82 3.34 -3.80
C VAL A 1 -83.81 2.01 -4.53
N LYS A 2 -82.80 1.59 -5.29
CA LYS A 2 -81.51 2.20 -5.70
C LYS A 2 -81.24 1.79 -7.16
N MET A 3 -80.51 2.60 -7.92
CA MET A 3 -80.28 2.38 -9.35
C MET A 3 -79.58 1.06 -9.68
N ARG A 4 -80.14 0.30 -10.62
CA ARG A 4 -79.40 -0.51 -11.58
C ARG A 4 -79.56 0.16 -12.94
N SER A 5 -78.48 0.71 -13.48
CA SER A 5 -78.38 1.06 -14.90
C SER A 5 -76.98 0.65 -15.34
N CYS A 6 -76.87 -0.57 -15.86
CA CYS A 6 -75.76 -0.94 -16.71
C CYS A 6 -76.04 -0.35 -18.08
N VAL A 7 -75.02 0.18 -18.77
CA VAL A 7 -74.77 0.01 -20.22
C VAL A 7 -73.59 0.91 -20.67
N PHE A 8 -72.72 0.34 -21.51
CA PHE A 8 -71.57 0.91 -22.25
C PHE A 8 -70.47 1.68 -21.49
N PHE A 9 -69.23 1.16 -21.61
CA PHE A 9 -68.19 1.84 -22.40
C PHE A 9 -67.26 0.82 -23.08
N LEU A 10 -66.68 1.24 -24.22
CA LEU A 10 -65.98 0.45 -25.22
C LEU A 10 -64.80 -0.39 -24.70
N VAL A 11 -64.69 -1.64 -25.15
CA VAL A 11 -63.45 -2.43 -25.09
C VAL A 11 -62.53 -1.95 -26.21
N LEU A 12 -61.65 -1.00 -25.91
CA LEU A 12 -60.50 -0.68 -26.74
C LEU A 12 -59.38 -1.69 -26.42
N MET A 13 -59.18 -2.63 -27.34
CA MET A 13 -58.03 -3.55 -27.34
C MET A 13 -56.74 -2.79 -27.66
N CYS A 14 -56.20 -2.04 -26.70
CA CYS A 14 -54.79 -1.71 -26.69
C CYS A 14 -54.03 -2.92 -26.16
N SER A 15 -53.28 -3.59 -27.05
CA SER A 15 -52.31 -4.60 -26.66
C SER A 15 -51.14 -3.94 -25.92
N GLU A 16 -51.34 -3.64 -24.63
CA GLU A 16 -50.23 -3.46 -23.71
C GLU A 16 -49.51 -4.80 -23.57
N LYS A 17 -48.58 -5.04 -24.49
CA LYS A 17 -47.35 -5.72 -24.12
C LYS A 17 -46.80 -4.95 -22.92
N LEU A 18 -46.83 -5.56 -21.73
CA LEU A 18 -45.84 -5.21 -20.74
C LEU A 18 -44.48 -5.50 -21.37
N LEU A 19 -43.87 -4.46 -21.95
CA LEU A 19 -42.43 -4.43 -22.10
C LEU A 19 -41.89 -4.52 -20.69
N ALA A 20 -41.36 -5.69 -20.33
CA ALA A 20 -40.54 -5.81 -19.14
C ALA A 20 -39.43 -4.76 -19.29
N ALA A 21 -39.43 -3.75 -18.42
CA ALA A 21 -38.40 -2.72 -18.45
C ALA A 21 -37.07 -3.43 -18.20
N GLY A 22 -36.21 -3.49 -19.23
CA GLY A 22 -34.90 -4.12 -19.14
C GLY A 22 -34.13 -3.55 -17.95
N LYS A 23 -33.50 -4.43 -17.16
CA LYS A 23 -32.68 -3.98 -16.03
C LYS A 23 -31.53 -3.13 -16.58
N PRO A 24 -31.40 -1.85 -16.19
CA PRO A 24 -30.32 -1.02 -16.69
C PRO A 24 -29.00 -1.48 -16.06
N CYS A 25 -27.91 -1.38 -16.80
CA CYS A 25 -26.63 -2.00 -16.42
C CYS A 25 -25.73 -1.04 -15.62
N ASP A 26 -25.36 -1.45 -14.40
CA ASP A 26 -24.36 -0.73 -13.58
C ASP A 26 -22.93 -0.86 -14.13
N LEU A 27 -21.98 -0.13 -13.56
CA LEU A 27 -20.56 -0.15 -13.95
C LEU A 27 -19.98 -1.58 -13.87
N PRO A 28 -19.53 -2.19 -14.99
CA PRO A 28 -19.04 -3.57 -14.98
C PRO A 28 -17.66 -3.69 -14.31
N HIS A 29 -17.44 -4.81 -13.63
CA HIS A 29 -16.10 -5.22 -13.18
C HIS A 29 -15.36 -5.93 -14.33
N VAL A 30 -14.13 -5.49 -14.63
CA VAL A 30 -13.28 -6.06 -15.69
C VAL A 30 -11.98 -6.56 -15.09
N GLY A 31 -11.89 -7.86 -14.81
CA GLY A 31 -10.65 -8.48 -14.31
C GLY A 31 -9.50 -8.28 -15.30
N ASN A 32 -8.35 -7.78 -14.82
CA ASN A 32 -7.16 -7.45 -15.60
C ASN A 32 -7.41 -6.47 -16.78
N GLY A 33 -8.41 -5.60 -16.65
CA GLY A 33 -8.73 -4.55 -17.62
C GLY A 33 -9.01 -3.20 -16.98
N LEU A 34 -9.11 -2.17 -17.82
CA LEU A 34 -9.36 -0.79 -17.44
C LEU A 34 -10.58 -0.25 -18.19
N ILE A 35 -11.46 0.42 -17.48
CA ILE A 35 -12.48 1.30 -18.05
C ILE A 35 -11.92 2.73 -18.01
N ALA A 36 -12.33 3.60 -18.93
CA ALA A 36 -11.81 4.97 -18.96
C ALA A 36 -12.15 5.75 -17.67
N GLN A 37 -11.17 6.48 -17.12
CA GLN A 37 -11.21 7.02 -15.75
C GLN A 37 -12.44 7.91 -15.46
N TYR A 38 -12.96 8.62 -16.46
CA TYR A 38 -14.15 9.48 -16.31
C TYR A 38 -15.43 8.70 -15.95
N TYR A 39 -15.55 7.41 -16.29
CA TYR A 39 -16.68 6.57 -15.88
C TYR A 39 -16.72 6.30 -14.37
N TYR A 40 -15.56 6.32 -13.69
CA TYR A 40 -15.49 6.22 -12.23
C TYR A 40 -15.80 7.56 -11.56
N VAL A 41 -15.19 8.64 -12.05
CA VAL A 41 -15.36 10.01 -11.51
C VAL A 41 -16.82 10.49 -11.65
N PHE A 42 -17.49 10.13 -12.73
CA PHE A 42 -18.87 10.52 -13.02
C PHE A 42 -19.83 9.32 -13.06
N LYS A 43 -19.64 8.33 -12.16
CA LYS A 43 -20.45 7.10 -12.11
C LYS A 43 -21.97 7.40 -12.12
N SER A 44 -22.43 8.37 -11.34
CA SER A 44 -23.84 8.78 -11.25
C SER A 44 -24.41 9.49 -12.48
N TYR A 45 -23.57 9.89 -13.45
CA TYR A 45 -24.00 10.49 -14.71
C TYR A 45 -24.13 9.46 -15.84
N TYR A 46 -23.25 8.45 -15.85
CA TYR A 46 -23.19 7.44 -16.91
C TYR A 46 -23.93 6.14 -16.57
N PHE A 47 -24.20 5.86 -15.30
CA PHE A 47 -24.83 4.62 -14.84
C PHE A 47 -26.12 4.88 -14.04
N PRO A 48 -27.10 3.96 -14.09
CA PRO A 48 -27.07 2.71 -14.84
C PRO A 48 -27.32 2.94 -16.34
N MET A 49 -26.53 2.30 -17.20
CA MET A 49 -26.66 2.42 -18.66
C MET A 49 -27.95 1.76 -19.15
N ARG A 50 -28.54 2.35 -20.17
CA ARG A 50 -29.76 1.82 -20.81
C ARG A 50 -29.39 0.66 -21.74
N GLU A 51 -30.38 -0.20 -22.00
CA GLU A 51 -30.27 -1.24 -23.02
C GLU A 51 -29.81 -0.66 -24.37
N GLU A 52 -29.06 -1.46 -25.13
CA GLU A 52 -28.32 -1.10 -26.36
C GLU A 52 -27.13 -0.13 -26.20
N GLN A 53 -26.92 0.48 -25.02
CA GLN A 53 -25.73 1.31 -24.80
C GLN A 53 -24.45 0.46 -24.70
N GLN A 54 -23.35 0.97 -25.27
CA GLN A 54 -22.06 0.30 -25.30
C GLN A 54 -21.04 0.96 -24.37
N LEU A 55 -20.30 0.12 -23.64
CA LEU A 55 -19.16 0.51 -22.83
C LEU A 55 -17.88 -0.10 -23.41
N ALA A 56 -16.84 0.73 -23.58
CA ALA A 56 -15.52 0.30 -24.02
C ALA A 56 -14.61 0.04 -22.82
N TYR A 57 -13.82 -1.03 -22.90
CA TYR A 57 -12.79 -1.39 -21.93
C TYR A 57 -11.50 -1.79 -22.65
N SER A 58 -10.35 -1.59 -22.01
CA SER A 58 -9.04 -2.08 -22.45
C SER A 58 -8.53 -3.17 -21.52
N CYS A 59 -7.59 -3.98 -21.99
CA CYS A 59 -6.89 -4.99 -21.21
C CYS A 59 -5.52 -4.47 -20.79
N LEU A 60 -5.03 -4.89 -19.62
CA LEU A 60 -3.69 -4.57 -19.16
C LEU A 60 -2.62 -5.24 -20.03
N ALA A 61 -1.40 -4.68 -20.05
CA ALA A 61 -0.28 -5.27 -20.76
C ALA A 61 -0.02 -6.71 -20.29
N GLY A 62 -0.11 -7.68 -21.21
CA GLY A 62 -0.08 -9.11 -20.88
C GLY A 62 -1.43 -9.82 -21.02
N TYR A 63 -2.52 -9.08 -21.27
CA TYR A 63 -3.87 -9.61 -21.37
C TYR A 63 -4.56 -9.20 -22.68
N THR A 64 -5.55 -9.97 -23.10
CA THR A 64 -6.37 -9.74 -24.30
C THR A 64 -7.82 -10.16 -24.06
N THR A 65 -8.76 -9.60 -24.80
CA THR A 65 -10.14 -10.10 -24.86
C THR A 65 -10.19 -11.53 -25.41
N GLY A 66 -11.33 -12.23 -25.30
CA GLY A 66 -11.53 -13.55 -25.91
C GLY A 66 -11.32 -13.58 -27.44
N ALA A 67 -11.39 -12.42 -28.12
CA ALA A 67 -11.09 -12.27 -29.53
C ALA A 67 -9.58 -12.09 -29.84
N GLY A 68 -8.74 -11.88 -28.81
CA GLY A 68 -7.30 -11.59 -28.95
C GLY A 68 -6.95 -10.09 -29.11
N MET A 69 -7.88 -9.18 -28.81
CA MET A 69 -7.68 -7.73 -28.93
C MET A 69 -7.23 -7.09 -27.61
N GLU A 70 -6.54 -5.95 -27.68
CA GLU A 70 -6.10 -5.16 -26.51
C GLU A 70 -7.25 -4.45 -25.76
N GLY A 71 -8.47 -4.55 -26.28
CA GLY A 71 -9.68 -4.01 -25.67
C GLY A 71 -10.92 -4.52 -26.37
N GLY A 72 -12.09 -4.19 -25.82
CA GLY A 72 -13.38 -4.63 -26.33
C GLY A 72 -14.48 -3.61 -26.05
N ARG A 73 -15.66 -3.90 -26.61
CA ARG A 73 -16.92 -3.25 -26.22
C ARG A 73 -17.86 -4.31 -25.69
N THR A 74 -18.59 -3.95 -24.63
CA THR A 74 -19.72 -4.71 -24.12
C THR A 74 -20.98 -3.87 -24.27
N THR A 75 -22.12 -4.51 -24.52
CA THR A 75 -23.41 -3.85 -24.73
C THR A 75 -24.34 -4.21 -23.58
N CYS A 76 -25.06 -3.22 -23.05
CA CYS A 76 -26.10 -3.48 -22.05
C CYS A 76 -27.31 -4.15 -22.72
N THR A 77 -27.73 -5.29 -22.19
CA THR A 77 -28.97 -6.01 -22.57
C THR A 77 -29.85 -6.17 -21.34
N ALA A 78 -31.11 -6.58 -21.51
CA ALA A 78 -32.03 -6.89 -20.41
C ALA A 78 -31.50 -7.93 -19.39
N GLU A 79 -30.48 -8.73 -19.75
CA GLU A 79 -29.82 -9.70 -18.86
C GLU A 79 -28.47 -9.19 -18.27
N GLY A 80 -28.01 -8.00 -18.66
CA GLY A 80 -26.76 -7.39 -18.20
C GLY A 80 -25.76 -7.12 -19.33
N TRP A 81 -24.46 -7.14 -19.00
CA TRP A 81 -23.39 -6.85 -19.96
C TRP A 81 -23.10 -8.03 -20.88
N SER A 82 -23.33 -7.86 -22.19
CA SER A 82 -23.10 -8.89 -23.20
C SER A 82 -22.22 -8.38 -24.36
N PRO A 83 -21.10 -9.07 -24.70
CA PRO A 83 -20.49 -10.13 -23.92
C PRO A 83 -19.95 -9.59 -22.57
N ALA A 84 -19.91 -10.43 -21.55
CA ALA A 84 -19.35 -10.05 -20.25
C ALA A 84 -17.88 -9.60 -20.41
N PRO A 85 -17.50 -8.39 -19.94
CA PRO A 85 -16.17 -7.85 -20.20
C PRO A 85 -15.11 -8.52 -19.34
N HIS A 86 -14.21 -9.28 -19.97
CA HIS A 86 -13.16 -10.04 -19.30
C HIS A 86 -11.86 -10.05 -20.11
N CYS A 87 -10.72 -9.84 -19.45
CA CYS A 87 -9.40 -9.89 -20.06
C CYS A 87 -8.65 -11.16 -19.61
N TYR A 88 -8.28 -11.99 -20.57
CA TYR A 88 -7.56 -13.25 -20.36
C TYR A 88 -6.06 -13.05 -20.55
N ARG A 89 -5.23 -13.75 -19.79
CA ARG A 89 -3.77 -13.67 -19.93
C ARG A 89 -3.37 -14.23 -21.30
N LYS A 90 -2.52 -13.51 -22.04
CA LYS A 90 -1.99 -14.00 -23.32
C LYS A 90 -0.84 -14.96 -23.06
N CYS A 91 -0.82 -16.11 -23.72
CA CYS A 91 0.26 -17.07 -23.56
C CYS A 91 1.41 -16.70 -24.49
N SER A 92 2.63 -16.54 -23.97
CA SER A 92 3.84 -16.39 -24.80
C SER A 92 4.31 -17.76 -25.31
N ARG A 93 4.93 -17.79 -26.49
CA ARG A 93 5.64 -18.97 -27.00
C ARG A 93 6.67 -19.43 -25.95
N PRO A 94 6.57 -20.66 -25.43
CA PRO A 94 7.56 -21.18 -24.48
C PRO A 94 8.85 -21.56 -25.19
N LEU A 95 9.94 -21.67 -24.43
CA LEU A 95 11.18 -22.28 -24.89
C LEU A 95 10.98 -23.81 -25.01
N LEU A 96 11.59 -24.41 -26.03
CA LEU A 96 11.54 -25.84 -26.29
C LEU A 96 12.92 -26.28 -26.80
N ASP A 97 13.61 -27.07 -25.99
CA ASP A 97 14.89 -27.68 -26.35
C ASP A 97 14.64 -29.04 -27.01
N ASN A 98 15.45 -29.38 -28.04
CA ASN A 98 15.37 -30.64 -28.78
C ASN A 98 13.98 -30.86 -29.46
N GLY A 99 13.38 -29.79 -29.97
CA GLY A 99 12.12 -29.83 -30.70
C GLY A 99 11.78 -28.49 -31.37
N VAL A 100 10.74 -28.51 -32.21
CA VAL A 100 10.31 -27.38 -33.04
C VAL A 100 8.79 -27.20 -32.95
N PHE A 101 8.33 -25.96 -32.75
CA PHE A 101 6.92 -25.58 -32.89
C PHE A 101 6.55 -25.32 -34.35
N TYR A 102 5.37 -25.76 -34.77
CA TYR A 102 4.85 -25.51 -36.13
C TYR A 102 4.46 -24.04 -36.37
N SER A 103 3.94 -23.35 -35.35
CA SER A 103 3.64 -21.92 -35.44
C SER A 103 4.92 -21.08 -35.28
N THR A 104 4.97 -19.91 -35.92
CA THR A 104 5.98 -18.86 -35.69
C THR A 104 5.47 -17.73 -34.80
N GLU A 105 4.21 -17.77 -34.37
CA GLU A 105 3.62 -16.76 -33.49
C GLU A 105 4.31 -16.74 -32.11
N MET A 106 4.49 -15.52 -31.57
CA MET A 106 5.13 -15.29 -30.27
C MET A 106 4.12 -15.20 -29.12
N TYR A 107 2.84 -14.94 -29.44
CA TYR A 107 1.76 -14.77 -28.47
C TYR A 107 0.48 -15.45 -28.99
N PHE A 108 -0.23 -16.12 -28.08
CA PHE A 108 -1.39 -16.94 -28.37
C PHE A 108 -2.57 -16.48 -27.49
N LYS A 109 -3.77 -16.42 -28.08
CA LYS A 109 -5.00 -16.07 -27.36
C LYS A 109 -5.56 -17.28 -26.59
N ILE A 110 -6.40 -17.03 -25.60
CA ILE A 110 -7.06 -18.12 -24.85
C ILE A 110 -7.82 -19.07 -25.78
N HIS A 111 -7.79 -20.36 -25.46
CA HIS A 111 -8.24 -21.51 -26.24
C HIS A 111 -7.45 -21.80 -27.54
N GLN A 112 -6.50 -20.96 -27.96
CA GLN A 112 -5.63 -21.27 -29.10
C GLN A 112 -4.68 -22.42 -28.75
N LYS A 113 -4.44 -23.28 -29.74
CA LYS A 113 -3.55 -24.45 -29.65
C LYS A 113 -2.20 -24.14 -30.30
N LEU A 114 -1.14 -24.72 -29.75
CA LEU A 114 0.23 -24.65 -30.23
C LEU A 114 0.78 -26.08 -30.33
N GLU A 115 1.05 -26.50 -31.55
CA GLU A 115 1.53 -27.84 -31.90
C GLU A 115 3.07 -27.84 -32.00
N PHE A 116 3.70 -28.90 -31.50
CA PHE A 116 5.15 -29.09 -31.53
C PHE A 116 5.56 -30.52 -31.84
N LYS A 117 6.79 -30.64 -32.34
CA LYS A 117 7.45 -31.89 -32.72
C LYS A 117 8.79 -31.99 -32.02
N CYS A 118 9.12 -33.16 -31.49
CA CYS A 118 10.43 -33.43 -30.92
C CYS A 118 11.44 -33.89 -31.98
N ASP A 119 12.70 -33.59 -31.75
CA ASP A 119 13.81 -34.03 -32.59
C ASP A 119 14.02 -35.56 -32.47
N PRO A 120 14.62 -36.22 -33.49
CA PRO A 120 14.80 -37.67 -33.48
C PRO A 120 15.51 -38.20 -32.22
N GLY A 121 14.85 -39.13 -31.53
CA GLY A 121 15.32 -39.70 -30.26
C GLY A 121 14.82 -38.99 -29.00
N TYR A 122 13.99 -37.94 -29.15
CA TYR A 122 13.27 -37.29 -28.06
C TYR A 122 11.76 -37.50 -28.21
N HIS A 123 11.07 -37.54 -27.08
CA HIS A 123 9.64 -37.82 -26.96
C HIS A 123 8.92 -36.71 -26.18
N THR A 124 7.63 -36.57 -26.45
CA THR A 124 6.73 -35.62 -25.77
C THR A 124 6.28 -36.17 -24.41
N PRO A 125 5.67 -35.37 -23.51
CA PRO A 125 5.15 -35.85 -22.22
C PRO A 125 4.03 -36.89 -22.37
N SER A 126 3.38 -36.93 -23.54
CA SER A 126 2.39 -37.94 -23.94
C SER A 126 3.01 -39.22 -24.53
N GLY A 127 4.34 -39.31 -24.62
CA GLY A 127 5.08 -40.45 -25.18
C GLY A 127 5.14 -40.49 -26.72
N GLY A 128 4.55 -39.50 -27.40
CA GLY A 128 4.60 -39.35 -28.85
C GLY A 128 5.89 -38.70 -29.35
N THR A 129 5.95 -38.43 -30.66
CA THR A 129 6.95 -37.53 -31.26
C THR A 129 6.42 -36.12 -31.50
N GLU A 130 5.10 -35.93 -31.38
CA GLU A 130 4.37 -34.68 -31.65
C GLU A 130 3.22 -34.55 -30.64
N ASP A 131 2.95 -33.33 -30.17
CA ASP A 131 1.95 -33.05 -29.14
C ASP A 131 1.45 -31.59 -29.26
N THR A 132 0.39 -31.25 -28.51
CA THR A 132 -0.32 -29.98 -28.60
C THR A 132 -0.61 -29.39 -27.23
N VAL A 133 -0.15 -28.16 -26.97
CA VAL A 133 -0.51 -27.39 -25.77
C VAL A 133 -1.59 -26.36 -26.09
N GLN A 134 -2.49 -26.09 -25.14
CA GLN A 134 -3.58 -25.12 -25.33
C GLN A 134 -3.45 -23.97 -24.32
N CYS A 135 -3.64 -22.74 -24.77
CA CYS A 135 -3.65 -21.57 -23.88
C CYS A 135 -4.95 -21.54 -23.07
N GLN A 136 -4.84 -21.58 -21.75
CA GLN A 136 -5.92 -21.55 -20.76
C GLN A 136 -5.82 -20.26 -19.91
N ALA A 137 -6.78 -20.05 -19.00
CA ALA A 137 -6.82 -18.84 -18.15
C ALA A 137 -5.52 -18.65 -17.33
N GLU A 138 -4.97 -19.75 -16.80
CA GLU A 138 -3.76 -19.76 -15.96
C GLU A 138 -2.44 -20.00 -16.71
N GLY A 139 -2.47 -20.02 -18.06
CA GLY A 139 -1.29 -20.26 -18.89
C GLY A 139 -1.46 -21.45 -19.84
N TRP A 140 -0.35 -22.07 -20.26
CA TRP A 140 -0.41 -23.28 -21.09
C TRP A 140 -0.95 -24.47 -20.28
N SER A 141 -1.77 -25.30 -20.92
CA SER A 141 -2.36 -26.52 -20.34
C SER A 141 -1.33 -27.47 -19.73
N THR A 142 -0.15 -27.52 -20.34
CA THR A 142 1.05 -28.27 -19.94
C THR A 142 2.26 -27.51 -20.46
N GLN A 143 3.41 -27.62 -19.77
CA GLN A 143 4.66 -27.09 -20.29
C GLN A 143 5.18 -28.04 -21.38
N PRO A 144 5.38 -27.59 -22.63
CA PRO A 144 5.93 -28.45 -23.68
C PRO A 144 7.41 -28.73 -23.40
N SER A 145 7.79 -30.00 -23.54
CA SER A 145 9.16 -30.48 -23.37
C SER A 145 9.41 -31.68 -24.28
N CYS A 146 10.66 -31.87 -24.68
CA CYS A 146 11.12 -33.02 -25.44
C CYS A 146 12.24 -33.70 -24.64
N THR A 147 11.99 -34.92 -24.14
CA THR A 147 12.94 -35.67 -23.30
C THR A 147 13.37 -36.97 -23.99
N LYS A 148 14.60 -37.41 -23.72
CA LYS A 148 15.04 -38.77 -24.07
C LYS A 148 14.41 -39.77 -23.10
N ASN A 149 14.23 -41.01 -23.55
CA ASN A 149 13.82 -42.08 -22.65
C ASN A 149 14.86 -42.24 -21.54
N LEU A 150 14.38 -42.34 -20.31
CA LEU A 150 15.17 -42.48 -19.10
C LEU A 150 15.00 -43.90 -18.55
N ASP A 151 16.12 -44.57 -18.27
CA ASP A 151 16.12 -45.88 -17.60
C ASP A 151 15.71 -45.77 -16.11
N SER A 152 15.79 -44.57 -15.55
CA SER A 152 15.49 -44.23 -14.16
C SER A 152 15.22 -42.73 -13.95
N CYS A 153 14.45 -42.38 -12.92
CA CYS A 153 14.23 -41.00 -12.49
C CYS A 153 15.02 -40.70 -11.21
N GLN A 154 15.87 -39.68 -11.26
CA GLN A 154 16.57 -39.14 -10.09
C GLN A 154 15.60 -38.29 -9.24
N VAL A 155 15.61 -38.48 -7.93
CA VAL A 155 14.75 -37.73 -7.00
C VAL A 155 15.27 -36.29 -6.86
N PRO A 156 14.46 -35.27 -7.19
CA PRO A 156 14.89 -33.87 -7.12
C PRO A 156 14.94 -33.37 -5.66
N SER A 157 15.60 -32.24 -5.41
CA SER A 157 15.58 -31.58 -4.10
C SER A 157 14.20 -30.96 -3.81
N LEU A 158 13.61 -31.30 -2.66
CA LEU A 158 12.34 -30.72 -2.19
C LEU A 158 12.63 -29.63 -1.15
N HIS A 159 12.11 -28.43 -1.39
CA HIS A 159 12.10 -27.35 -0.39
C HIS A 159 10.76 -27.34 0.35
N HIS A 160 10.78 -27.01 1.64
CA HIS A 160 9.59 -26.97 2.51
C HIS A 160 8.80 -28.29 2.55
N GLY A 161 9.52 -29.40 2.57
CA GLY A 161 8.96 -30.74 2.57
C GLY A 161 10.02 -31.84 2.70
N SER A 162 9.54 -33.06 2.93
CA SER A 162 10.34 -34.26 3.14
C SER A 162 9.82 -35.42 2.26
N TYR A 163 10.74 -36.22 1.74
CA TYR A 163 10.39 -37.45 1.04
C TYR A 163 10.06 -38.57 2.04
N LEU A 164 9.00 -39.32 1.74
CA LEU A 164 8.63 -40.55 2.45
C LEU A 164 9.28 -41.77 1.80
N THR A 165 9.58 -41.70 0.50
CA THR A 165 10.37 -42.70 -0.23
C THR A 165 11.86 -42.52 0.09
N ALA A 166 12.55 -43.60 0.45
CA ALA A 166 13.97 -43.57 0.83
C ALA A 166 14.96 -43.73 -0.35
N GLN A 167 14.47 -44.15 -1.53
CA GLN A 167 15.28 -44.27 -2.74
C GLN A 167 15.60 -42.88 -3.31
N GLN A 168 16.84 -42.65 -3.72
CA GLN A 168 17.26 -41.44 -4.45
C GLN A 168 17.07 -41.58 -5.98
N GLU A 169 16.83 -42.79 -6.46
CA GLU A 169 16.63 -43.13 -7.86
C GLU A 169 15.52 -44.17 -7.96
N LEU A 170 14.51 -43.90 -8.77
CA LEU A 170 13.34 -44.78 -8.96
C LEU A 170 13.30 -45.27 -10.41
N ARG A 171 12.81 -46.49 -10.61
CA ARG A 171 12.55 -47.04 -11.94
C ARG A 171 11.23 -46.52 -12.52
N PRO A 172 11.04 -46.58 -13.85
CA PRO A 172 9.73 -46.38 -14.46
C PRO A 172 8.64 -47.21 -13.77
N ASP A 173 7.47 -46.60 -13.64
CA ASP A 173 6.26 -47.03 -12.89
C ASP A 173 6.39 -47.05 -11.35
N GLU A 174 7.55 -46.75 -10.75
CA GLU A 174 7.68 -46.58 -9.29
C GLU A 174 7.19 -45.18 -8.83
N THR A 175 6.64 -45.09 -7.61
CA THR A 175 6.04 -43.85 -7.07
C THR A 175 6.87 -43.22 -5.95
N LEU A 176 7.22 -41.94 -6.13
CA LEU A 176 7.83 -41.05 -5.16
C LEU A 176 6.75 -40.37 -4.31
N LEU A 177 6.76 -40.63 -3.00
CA LEU A 177 5.85 -40.03 -2.02
C LEU A 177 6.57 -38.95 -1.21
N TYR A 178 5.89 -37.82 -1.00
CA TYR A 178 6.43 -36.70 -0.22
C TYR A 178 5.38 -36.02 0.66
N ARG A 179 5.84 -35.32 1.70
CA ARG A 179 5.04 -34.56 2.67
C ARG A 179 5.58 -33.14 2.75
N CYS A 180 4.71 -32.15 2.64
CA CYS A 180 5.07 -30.74 2.85
C CYS A 180 5.12 -30.38 4.34
N GLU A 181 5.91 -29.38 4.66
CA GLU A 181 5.99 -28.78 5.99
C GLU A 181 4.70 -28.00 6.33
N GLU A 182 4.52 -27.67 7.61
CA GLU A 182 3.34 -26.96 8.09
C GLU A 182 3.21 -25.58 7.42
N GLY A 183 2.02 -25.27 6.89
CA GLY A 183 1.76 -24.07 6.06
C GLY A 183 2.00 -24.26 4.56
N TYR A 184 2.57 -25.38 4.12
CA TYR A 184 2.81 -25.71 2.71
C TYR A 184 1.93 -26.89 2.23
N HIS A 185 1.62 -26.92 0.94
CA HIS A 185 0.78 -27.95 0.30
C HIS A 185 1.39 -28.43 -1.02
N ALA A 186 1.13 -29.69 -1.37
CA ALA A 186 1.48 -30.25 -2.68
C ALA A 186 0.47 -29.80 -3.75
N ALA A 187 0.79 -30.02 -5.03
CA ALA A 187 -0.04 -29.61 -6.18
C ALA A 187 -1.52 -30.08 -6.15
N GLY A 188 -1.86 -31.08 -5.33
CA GLY A 188 -3.24 -31.53 -5.09
C GLY A 188 -3.94 -30.89 -3.88
N GLY A 189 -3.42 -29.79 -3.32
CA GLY A 189 -3.99 -29.09 -2.15
C GLY A 189 -3.76 -29.77 -0.78
N ASN A 190 -3.28 -31.01 -0.78
CA ASN A 190 -3.02 -31.81 0.43
C ASN A 190 -1.60 -31.61 0.97
N ALA A 191 -1.40 -31.90 2.26
CA ALA A 191 -0.08 -31.91 2.91
C ALA A 191 0.86 -33.03 2.42
N THR A 192 0.38 -33.96 1.60
CA THR A 192 1.16 -35.04 0.99
C THR A 192 0.91 -35.11 -0.52
N GLY A 193 1.98 -35.31 -1.28
CA GLY A 193 1.94 -35.48 -2.73
C GLY A 193 2.57 -36.79 -3.19
N ALA A 194 2.30 -37.14 -4.45
CA ALA A 194 2.86 -38.30 -5.13
C ALA A 194 3.30 -37.91 -6.55
N ALA A 195 4.41 -38.48 -7.02
CA ALA A 195 4.88 -38.38 -8.40
C ALA A 195 5.29 -39.79 -8.87
N VAL A 196 4.89 -40.19 -10.07
CA VAL A 196 5.27 -41.48 -10.65
C VAL A 196 6.47 -41.24 -11.56
N CYS A 197 7.51 -42.08 -11.47
CA CYS A 197 8.56 -42.10 -12.47
C CYS A 197 8.00 -42.73 -13.74
N LEU A 198 8.02 -42.01 -14.85
CA LEU A 198 7.64 -42.52 -16.18
C LEU A 198 8.91 -42.71 -17.00
N ALA A 199 8.83 -43.49 -18.08
CA ALA A 199 9.96 -43.74 -18.98
C ALA A 199 10.55 -42.48 -19.66
N HIS A 200 9.94 -41.30 -19.46
CA HIS A 200 10.33 -40.00 -20.01
C HIS A 200 10.49 -38.90 -18.93
N GLY A 201 10.45 -39.25 -17.64
CA GLY A 201 10.60 -38.33 -16.50
C GLY A 201 9.53 -38.46 -15.42
N TRP A 202 9.51 -37.56 -14.43
CA TRP A 202 8.47 -37.55 -13.39
C TRP A 202 7.11 -37.09 -13.94
N SER A 203 6.03 -37.77 -13.57
CA SER A 203 4.65 -37.43 -13.96
C SER A 203 4.23 -36.02 -13.53
N LEU A 204 4.76 -35.56 -12.40
CA LEU A 204 4.68 -34.20 -11.86
C LEU A 204 5.97 -33.94 -11.08
N THR A 205 6.57 -32.76 -11.19
CA THR A 205 7.73 -32.40 -10.37
C THR A 205 7.29 -32.18 -8.91
N PRO A 206 7.86 -32.88 -7.92
CA PRO A 206 7.56 -32.66 -6.50
C PRO A 206 7.83 -31.21 -6.09
N SER A 207 6.84 -30.55 -5.51
CA SER A 207 6.95 -29.18 -5.01
C SER A 207 5.95 -28.93 -3.88
N CYS A 208 6.34 -28.07 -2.94
CA CYS A 208 5.52 -27.66 -1.80
C CYS A 208 5.36 -26.13 -1.84
N THR A 209 4.11 -25.66 -1.98
CA THR A 209 3.76 -24.24 -2.13
C THR A 209 3.04 -23.72 -0.89
N LYS A 210 3.30 -22.47 -0.48
CA LYS A 210 2.67 -21.87 0.71
C LYS A 210 1.16 -21.69 0.49
N ARG A 211 0.36 -21.83 1.55
CA ARG A 211 -1.10 -21.58 1.52
C ARG A 211 -1.39 -20.08 1.30
N THR A 212 -2.28 -19.76 0.37
CA THR A 212 -2.78 -18.41 0.07
C THR A 212 -4.26 -18.27 0.42
N CYS A 213 -4.72 -17.08 0.80
CA CYS A 213 -6.16 -16.85 1.00
C CYS A 213 -6.89 -16.77 -0.36
N PRO A 214 -8.13 -17.30 -0.45
CA PRO A 214 -8.90 -17.32 -1.69
C PRO A 214 -9.32 -15.92 -2.12
N ALA A 215 -9.55 -15.76 -3.43
CA ALA A 215 -10.11 -14.54 -4.01
C ALA A 215 -11.41 -14.13 -3.33
N LEU A 216 -11.54 -12.84 -3.00
CA LEU A 216 -12.75 -12.25 -2.45
C LEU A 216 -13.75 -11.99 -3.59
N SER A 217 -15.01 -12.35 -3.39
CA SER A 217 -16.10 -12.03 -4.31
C SER A 217 -16.59 -10.59 -4.12
N GLY A 218 -17.08 -9.95 -5.19
CA GLY A 218 -17.64 -8.60 -5.12
C GLY A 218 -18.80 -8.49 -4.11
N ILE A 219 -18.79 -7.42 -3.31
CA ILE A 219 -19.84 -7.13 -2.33
C ILE A 219 -20.99 -6.38 -3.01
N ALA A 220 -22.23 -6.80 -2.73
CA ALA A 220 -23.42 -6.05 -3.15
C ALA A 220 -23.47 -4.69 -2.45
N HIS A 221 -23.62 -3.61 -3.21
CA HIS A 221 -23.58 -2.23 -2.71
C HIS A 221 -22.25 -1.85 -2.03
N GLY A 222 -21.13 -2.42 -2.50
CA GLY A 222 -19.79 -2.09 -2.02
C GLY A 222 -18.67 -2.55 -2.93
N GLY A 223 -17.44 -2.49 -2.43
CA GLY A 223 -16.22 -2.90 -3.11
C GLY A 223 -15.05 -3.01 -2.13
N PHE A 224 -13.87 -3.36 -2.64
CA PHE A 224 -12.67 -3.50 -1.81
C PHE A 224 -11.37 -3.21 -2.58
N HIS A 225 -10.29 -2.96 -1.86
CA HIS A 225 -8.94 -2.86 -2.40
C HIS A 225 -7.88 -3.42 -1.42
N PRO A 226 -6.72 -3.91 -1.91
CA PRO A 226 -6.41 -4.18 -3.32
C PRO A 226 -7.17 -5.41 -3.83
N VAL A 227 -7.52 -5.45 -5.12
CA VAL A 227 -8.16 -6.62 -5.74
C VAL A 227 -7.06 -7.54 -6.30
N LYS A 228 -6.91 -8.73 -5.71
CA LYS A 228 -6.01 -9.80 -6.17
C LYS A 228 -6.79 -11.10 -6.42
N THR A 229 -6.25 -11.99 -7.25
CA THR A 229 -6.76 -13.35 -7.49
C THR A 229 -6.32 -14.35 -6.41
N THR A 230 -5.21 -14.06 -5.74
CA THR A 230 -4.69 -14.79 -4.57
C THR A 230 -4.06 -13.77 -3.62
N TYR A 231 -4.18 -14.01 -2.32
CA TYR A 231 -3.62 -13.14 -1.28
C TYR A 231 -2.65 -13.92 -0.42
N GLU A 232 -1.55 -13.28 -0.05
CA GLU A 232 -0.48 -13.87 0.76
C GLU A 232 -0.69 -13.54 2.24
N GLU A 233 -0.12 -14.36 3.13
CA GLU A 233 -0.20 -14.11 4.57
C GLU A 233 0.40 -12.75 4.93
N GLY A 234 -0.40 -11.89 5.58
CA GLY A 234 -0.08 -10.49 5.85
C GLY A 234 -0.71 -9.48 4.88
N ASP A 235 -1.34 -9.92 3.77
CA ASP A 235 -2.15 -9.04 2.94
C ASP A 235 -3.37 -8.51 3.72
N VAL A 236 -3.58 -7.20 3.66
CA VAL A 236 -4.73 -6.50 4.25
C VAL A 236 -5.62 -5.98 3.14
N VAL A 237 -6.93 -6.21 3.26
CA VAL A 237 -7.95 -5.76 2.32
C VAL A 237 -8.94 -4.84 3.03
N HIS A 238 -9.19 -3.69 2.43
CA HIS A 238 -10.11 -2.66 2.91
C HIS A 238 -11.40 -2.64 2.07
N PHE A 239 -12.55 -2.65 2.74
CA PHE A 239 -13.88 -2.65 2.15
C PHE A 239 -14.55 -1.28 2.29
N PHE A 240 -15.36 -0.93 1.28
CA PHE A 240 -16.15 0.30 1.27
C PHE A 240 -17.55 0.02 0.74
N CYS A 241 -18.55 0.74 1.25
CA CYS A 241 -19.95 0.61 0.83
C CYS A 241 -20.44 1.83 0.04
N GLU A 242 -21.45 1.62 -0.79
CA GLU A 242 -22.15 2.69 -1.52
C GLU A 242 -23.10 3.43 -0.55
N GLY A 243 -23.24 4.76 -0.69
CA GLY A 243 -23.56 5.65 0.43
C GLY A 243 -24.85 5.45 1.24
N ASN A 244 -25.81 4.62 0.81
CA ASN A 244 -26.98 4.24 1.62
C ASN A 244 -26.74 2.99 2.50
N TYR A 245 -25.55 2.40 2.42
CA TYR A 245 -25.16 1.17 3.09
C TYR A 245 -23.94 1.41 3.98
N SER A 246 -23.89 0.68 5.08
CA SER A 246 -22.80 0.70 6.07
C SER A 246 -22.16 -0.68 6.17
N VAL A 247 -20.85 -0.72 6.41
CA VAL A 247 -20.14 -1.97 6.71
C VAL A 247 -20.75 -2.58 7.99
N SER A 248 -20.84 -3.91 8.05
CA SER A 248 -21.48 -4.63 9.16
C SER A 248 -20.78 -4.40 10.50
N GLU A 249 -19.45 -4.56 10.57
CA GLU A 249 -18.68 -4.43 11.83
C GLU A 249 -17.23 -3.96 11.62
N PHE A 250 -16.46 -4.59 10.74
CA PHE A 250 -15.07 -4.24 10.43
C PHE A 250 -14.90 -3.95 8.93
N ASP A 251 -14.21 -2.86 8.58
CA ASP A 251 -13.90 -2.44 7.20
C ASP A 251 -12.55 -2.98 6.69
N LEU A 252 -11.76 -3.63 7.55
CA LEU A 252 -10.45 -4.21 7.24
C LEU A 252 -10.43 -5.70 7.61
N ILE A 253 -9.94 -6.54 6.69
CA ILE A 253 -9.62 -7.95 6.95
C ILE A 253 -8.18 -8.25 6.54
N GLN A 254 -7.57 -9.26 7.17
CA GLN A 254 -6.21 -9.69 6.88
C GLN A 254 -6.17 -11.19 6.55
N CYS A 255 -5.28 -11.57 5.63
CA CYS A 255 -4.99 -12.96 5.31
C CYS A 255 -4.00 -13.55 6.34
N TYR A 256 -4.40 -14.64 6.99
CA TYR A 256 -3.58 -15.45 7.91
C TYR A 256 -3.41 -16.87 7.38
N TYR A 257 -2.47 -17.65 7.94
CA TYR A 257 -2.27 -19.08 7.60
C TYR A 257 -3.55 -19.94 7.63
N PHE A 258 -4.55 -19.55 8.44
CA PHE A 258 -5.83 -20.24 8.57
C PHE A 258 -6.96 -19.70 7.67
N GLY A 259 -6.80 -18.53 7.05
CA GLY A 259 -7.81 -17.90 6.19
C GLY A 259 -7.93 -16.38 6.42
N TRP A 260 -9.04 -15.82 5.95
CA TRP A 260 -9.40 -14.42 6.20
C TRP A 260 -9.85 -14.21 7.65
N TYR A 261 -9.37 -13.15 8.30
CA TYR A 261 -9.87 -12.72 9.61
C TYR A 261 -9.79 -11.19 9.77
N PRO A 262 -10.86 -10.51 10.23
CA PRO A 262 -12.22 -11.02 10.41
C PRO A 262 -12.83 -11.61 9.11
N ASP A 263 -13.99 -12.28 9.23
CA ASP A 263 -14.73 -12.72 8.04
C ASP A 263 -15.08 -11.51 7.13
N PRO A 264 -15.13 -11.68 5.79
CA PRO A 264 -15.47 -10.59 4.88
C PRO A 264 -16.81 -9.93 5.25
N PRO A 265 -16.85 -8.60 5.45
CA PRO A 265 -18.04 -7.90 5.92
C PRO A 265 -19.11 -7.82 4.82
N VAL A 266 -20.30 -7.33 5.19
CA VAL A 266 -21.41 -7.08 4.24
C VAL A 266 -21.86 -5.63 4.35
N CYS A 267 -22.28 -5.04 3.23
CA CYS A 267 -22.88 -3.72 3.18
C CYS A 267 -24.38 -3.79 3.52
N GLU A 268 -24.77 -3.22 4.66
CA GLU A 268 -26.13 -3.26 5.21
C GLU A 268 -26.83 -1.89 5.07
N ASP A 269 -28.10 -1.87 4.64
CA ASP A 269 -28.87 -0.62 4.46
C ASP A 269 -29.03 0.11 5.79
N VAL A 270 -28.59 1.37 5.83
CA VAL A 270 -28.55 2.21 7.03
C VAL A 270 -29.94 2.39 7.65
N LYS A 271 -31.04 2.29 6.89
CA LYS A 271 -32.43 2.37 7.40
C LYS A 271 -32.81 1.20 8.31
N THR A 272 -32.06 0.10 8.28
CA THR A 272 -32.31 -1.07 9.13
C THR A 272 -31.63 -0.98 10.50
N LYS A 273 -30.73 -0.01 10.69
CA LYS A 273 -30.02 0.25 11.95
C LYS A 273 -30.62 1.48 12.64
N CYS A 274 -30.92 1.36 13.93
CA CYS A 274 -31.22 2.53 14.77
C CYS A 274 -29.93 3.04 15.43
N PRO A 275 -29.77 4.38 15.59
CA PRO A 275 -28.75 4.93 16.47
C PRO A 275 -29.00 4.49 17.93
N PRO A 276 -28.04 4.67 18.86
CA PRO A 276 -28.29 4.43 20.28
C PRO A 276 -29.57 5.13 20.76
N PRO A 277 -30.43 4.47 21.55
CA PRO A 277 -31.72 5.03 21.94
C PRO A 277 -31.57 6.35 22.71
N PRO A 278 -32.35 7.39 22.38
CA PRO A 278 -32.31 8.65 23.12
C PRO A 278 -32.87 8.42 24.52
N LEU A 279 -32.00 8.48 25.53
CA LEU A 279 -32.34 8.30 26.94
C LEU A 279 -32.55 9.67 27.61
N PRO A 280 -33.78 10.01 28.07
CA PRO A 280 -34.04 11.21 28.85
C PRO A 280 -33.26 11.22 30.19
N PRO A 281 -32.99 12.40 30.77
CA PRO A 281 -32.35 12.48 32.08
C PRO A 281 -33.14 11.71 33.15
N HIS A 282 -32.42 11.20 34.14
CA HIS A 282 -32.95 10.34 35.21
C HIS A 282 -33.55 9.00 34.74
N THR A 283 -33.11 8.47 33.60
CA THR A 283 -33.44 7.10 33.14
C THR A 283 -32.27 6.12 33.29
N GLN A 284 -32.57 4.82 33.20
CA GLN A 284 -31.63 3.70 33.14
C GLN A 284 -32.14 2.66 32.15
N MET A 285 -31.23 2.14 31.33
CA MET A 285 -31.50 1.14 30.29
C MET A 285 -31.21 -0.26 30.82
N THR A 286 -32.14 -1.20 30.65
CA THR A 286 -32.03 -2.55 31.26
C THR A 286 -31.28 -3.56 30.38
N THR A 287 -31.17 -3.28 29.08
CA THR A 287 -30.63 -4.23 28.07
C THR A 287 -29.43 -3.61 27.37
N GLY A 288 -28.23 -4.18 27.50
CA GLY A 288 -27.01 -3.67 26.87
C GLY A 288 -26.69 -4.35 25.54
N GLY A 289 -27.15 -3.77 24.43
CA GLY A 289 -26.73 -4.12 23.06
C GLY A 289 -25.76 -3.07 22.50
N ARG A 290 -24.82 -3.48 21.63
CA ARG A 290 -23.89 -2.56 20.93
C ARG A 290 -24.46 -2.00 19.63
N THR A 291 -25.42 -2.69 19.04
CA THR A 291 -26.12 -2.35 17.78
C THR A 291 -27.61 -2.64 17.96
N PHE A 292 -28.47 -1.87 17.26
CA PHE A 292 -29.93 -2.02 17.32
C PHE A 292 -30.51 -2.02 15.91
N HIS A 293 -31.39 -2.97 15.64
CA HIS A 293 -32.00 -3.22 14.33
C HIS A 293 -33.49 -2.90 14.35
N HIS A 294 -34.08 -2.73 13.16
CA HIS A 294 -35.52 -2.54 13.02
C HIS A 294 -36.32 -3.69 13.66
N GLY A 295 -37.23 -3.35 14.57
CA GLY A 295 -38.02 -4.29 15.38
C GLY A 295 -37.52 -4.45 16.82
N ASP A 296 -36.27 -4.07 17.12
CA ASP A 296 -35.68 -4.19 18.46
C ASP A 296 -36.45 -3.36 19.50
N ARG A 297 -36.50 -3.89 20.73
CA ARG A 297 -37.23 -3.31 21.85
C ARG A 297 -36.29 -3.09 23.03
N VAL A 298 -36.20 -1.84 23.50
CA VAL A 298 -35.35 -1.44 24.62
C VAL A 298 -36.21 -1.00 25.80
N ARG A 299 -35.86 -1.48 27.00
CA ARG A 299 -36.61 -1.25 28.24
C ARG A 299 -35.96 -0.17 29.09
N VAL A 300 -36.70 0.91 29.33
CA VAL A 300 -36.24 2.15 29.99
C VAL A 300 -36.97 2.33 31.33
N ARG A 301 -36.20 2.53 32.41
CA ARG A 301 -36.70 2.67 33.79
C ARG A 301 -36.22 3.99 34.39
N CYS A 302 -37.07 4.68 35.14
CA CYS A 302 -36.67 5.89 35.88
C CYS A 302 -35.78 5.55 37.09
N GLN A 303 -34.87 6.47 37.41
CA GLN A 303 -34.03 6.44 38.62
C GLN A 303 -34.87 6.69 39.89
N ARG A 304 -34.30 6.36 41.06
CA ARG A 304 -35.00 6.55 42.36
C ARG A 304 -35.31 8.03 42.58
N GLY A 305 -36.53 8.34 43.05
CA GLY A 305 -37.02 9.72 43.23
C GLY A 305 -37.78 10.31 42.03
N PHE A 306 -38.00 9.53 40.97
CA PHE A 306 -38.69 10.00 39.75
C PHE A 306 -39.85 9.07 39.36
N GLN A 307 -41.04 9.64 39.17
CA GLN A 307 -42.24 8.96 38.69
C GLN A 307 -42.21 8.87 37.16
N ARG A 308 -42.60 7.72 36.58
CA ARG A 308 -42.60 7.50 35.12
C ARG A 308 -43.93 7.90 34.48
N GLU A 309 -43.85 8.66 33.39
CA GLU A 309 -44.97 8.94 32.49
C GLU A 309 -44.63 8.46 31.06
N GLY A 310 -45.52 7.67 30.43
CA GLY A 310 -45.29 7.06 29.12
C GLY A 310 -44.87 5.58 29.15
N SER A 311 -44.45 5.06 27.99
CA SER A 311 -44.13 3.63 27.78
C SER A 311 -42.84 3.21 28.50
N GLU A 312 -42.83 2.04 29.15
CA GLU A 312 -41.60 1.43 29.72
C GLU A 312 -40.65 0.88 28.63
N GLU A 313 -41.13 0.78 27.39
CA GLU A 313 -40.47 0.10 26.29
C GLU A 313 -40.56 0.91 25.01
N ILE A 314 -39.41 1.14 24.36
CA ILE A 314 -39.28 1.81 23.08
C ILE A 314 -38.89 0.81 21.99
N ARG A 315 -39.31 1.05 20.76
CA ARG A 315 -39.04 0.19 19.60
C ARG A 315 -38.33 0.96 18.49
N CYS A 316 -37.43 0.27 17.77
CA CYS A 316 -36.82 0.77 16.54
C CYS A 316 -37.75 0.53 15.33
N GLU A 317 -38.34 1.58 14.77
CA GLU A 317 -39.22 1.55 13.60
C GLU A 317 -38.61 2.40 12.46
N GLU A 318 -38.26 1.76 11.34
CA GLU A 318 -37.64 2.38 10.15
C GLU A 318 -36.43 3.30 10.46
N GLY A 319 -35.52 2.83 11.32
CA GLY A 319 -34.31 3.57 11.73
C GLY A 319 -34.55 4.68 12.76
N LYS A 320 -35.77 4.80 13.32
CA LYS A 320 -36.13 5.77 14.36
C LYS A 320 -36.71 5.09 15.60
N TRP A 321 -36.44 5.65 16.77
CA TRP A 321 -37.06 5.17 18.02
C TRP A 321 -38.44 5.78 18.25
N THR A 322 -39.39 4.98 18.71
CA THR A 322 -40.64 5.45 19.34
C THR A 322 -40.34 6.29 20.59
N SER A 323 -41.23 7.21 20.97
CA SER A 323 -40.98 8.18 22.05
C SER A 323 -40.68 7.52 23.42
N PRO A 324 -39.59 7.93 24.11
CA PRO A 324 -39.21 7.42 25.43
C PRO A 324 -40.08 7.99 26.58
N PRO A 325 -40.11 7.33 27.75
CA PRO A 325 -40.84 7.81 28.92
C PRO A 325 -40.17 9.02 29.57
N VAL A 326 -40.99 9.91 30.14
CA VAL A 326 -40.54 11.07 30.93
C VAL A 326 -40.47 10.66 32.41
N CYS A 327 -39.39 11.06 33.09
CA CYS A 327 -39.17 10.80 34.52
C CYS A 327 -39.32 12.12 35.29
N VAL A 328 -40.37 12.24 36.10
CA VAL A 328 -40.75 13.48 36.79
C VAL A 328 -40.33 13.41 38.26
N GLY A 329 -39.49 14.36 38.71
CA GLY A 329 -38.87 14.32 40.04
C GLY A 329 -39.83 14.72 41.17
N THR A 330 -39.81 13.98 42.28
CA THR A 330 -40.47 14.39 43.52
C THR A 330 -39.55 15.34 44.30
N ARG A 331 -39.99 16.57 44.55
CA ARG A 331 -39.26 17.54 45.38
C ARG A 331 -39.15 17.02 46.82
N ASP A 332 -37.94 16.84 47.32
CA ASP A 332 -37.44 17.45 48.57
C ASP A 332 -35.93 17.15 48.79
N GLU A 333 -35.31 17.93 49.69
CA GLU A 333 -33.94 17.88 50.23
C GLU A 333 -32.77 18.49 49.41
N LEU A 334 -32.49 19.77 49.71
CA LEU A 334 -31.23 20.50 49.50
C LEU A 334 -30.35 20.44 50.77
N VAL A 335 -29.02 20.29 50.61
CA VAL A 335 -27.93 20.76 51.52
C VAL A 335 -26.68 20.87 50.61
N SER A 336 -26.13 22.02 50.18
CA SER A 336 -25.52 23.21 50.84
C SER A 336 -24.11 22.98 51.43
N GLU A 337 -23.09 23.55 50.80
CA GLU A 337 -21.69 23.68 51.29
C GLU A 337 -21.25 25.15 51.17
N GLU A 338 -20.54 25.68 52.17
CA GLU A 338 -19.96 27.04 52.23
C GLU A 338 -18.42 26.96 52.39
N PRO A 339 -17.62 27.99 52.01
CA PRO A 339 -16.18 27.85 51.79
C PRO A 339 -15.28 28.42 52.92
N PRO A 340 -14.00 27.97 52.99
CA PRO A 340 -12.88 28.71 53.58
C PRO A 340 -11.89 29.17 52.48
N SER A 341 -11.70 30.47 52.23
CA SER A 341 -10.90 31.46 52.99
C SER A 341 -9.42 31.54 52.56
N LEU A 342 -9.03 32.73 52.11
CA LEU A 342 -7.71 33.09 51.56
C LEU A 342 -6.75 33.56 52.67
N GLU A 343 -5.47 33.22 52.60
CA GLU A 343 -4.40 34.02 53.23
C GLU A 343 -3.29 34.37 52.23
N SER A 344 -2.78 35.59 52.37
CA SER A 344 -1.84 36.24 51.46
C SER A 344 -0.57 36.63 52.19
N ALA A 345 0.55 36.75 51.45
CA ALA A 345 1.71 37.51 51.90
C ALA A 345 2.27 38.31 50.72
N ALA A 346 2.39 39.63 50.93
CA ALA A 346 3.10 40.57 50.07
C ALA A 346 4.64 40.43 50.31
N GLU A 347 5.58 41.21 49.74
CA GLU A 347 5.50 42.60 49.30
C GLU A 347 6.70 43.04 48.43
N ALA A 348 6.49 44.14 47.68
CA ALA A 348 7.41 45.07 46.98
C ALA A 348 8.96 44.82 46.97
N THR A 349 9.68 45.02 45.86
CA THR A 349 10.20 46.34 45.36
C THR A 349 11.17 46.12 44.16
N GLN A 350 11.67 47.08 43.37
CA GLN A 350 11.17 48.38 42.84
C GLN A 350 12.19 48.96 41.82
N ALA A 351 11.72 49.52 40.68
CA ALA A 351 12.50 50.29 39.68
C ALA A 351 13.57 49.51 38.85
N ARG A 352 14.03 49.97 37.66
CA ARG A 352 14.08 51.33 37.09
C ARG A 352 14.13 51.35 35.55
N GLU A 353 13.65 52.43 34.94
CA GLU A 353 13.65 52.68 33.49
C GLU A 353 14.95 53.34 32.98
N THR A 354 15.41 52.96 31.77
CA THR A 354 15.97 53.72 30.59
C THR A 354 16.90 54.97 30.83
N PRO A 355 17.38 55.77 29.82
CA PRO A 355 17.38 55.68 28.34
C PRO A 355 18.74 56.03 27.61
N VAL A 356 18.75 55.99 26.25
CA VAL A 356 19.51 56.82 25.23
C VAL A 356 21.03 57.09 25.43
N GLY A 357 21.95 57.03 24.44
CA GLY A 357 21.96 56.76 22.97
C GLY A 357 23.36 56.24 22.54
N GLU A 358 24.02 56.54 21.40
CA GLU A 358 23.76 57.34 20.18
C GLU A 358 24.56 56.73 18.95
N ASP A 359 24.52 57.38 17.78
CA ASP A 359 25.06 56.98 16.43
C ASP A 359 26.26 57.91 16.00
N PRO A 360 26.87 57.91 14.77
CA PRO A 360 26.97 56.95 13.63
C PRO A 360 28.40 56.88 12.95
N MET A 361 28.46 56.36 11.70
CA MET A 361 29.50 56.48 10.61
C MET A 361 30.52 55.33 10.42
N ALA A 362 30.95 54.93 9.20
CA ALA A 362 30.43 55.12 7.82
C ALA A 362 31.20 54.22 6.81
N LEU A 363 30.79 54.25 5.52
CA LEU A 363 31.33 53.58 4.30
C LEU A 363 30.94 52.09 4.11
N GLY A 364 30.41 51.66 2.95
CA GLY A 364 30.00 52.40 1.76
C GLY A 364 29.51 51.48 0.62
N CYS A 365 28.40 51.82 -0.03
CA CYS A 365 27.75 51.01 -1.09
C CYS A 365 28.37 51.20 -2.49
N PHE A 366 27.98 50.38 -3.47
CA PHE A 366 27.04 50.83 -4.52
C PHE A 366 26.43 49.67 -5.34
N GLN A 367 25.14 49.79 -5.68
CA GLN A 367 24.42 48.99 -6.69
C GLN A 367 24.43 49.71 -8.05
N THR A 368 24.05 49.01 -9.13
CA THR A 368 23.05 49.52 -10.11
C THR A 368 22.52 48.40 -11.01
N VAL A 369 21.40 48.64 -11.71
CA VAL A 369 20.58 47.64 -12.43
C VAL A 369 19.96 48.24 -13.72
N VAL A 370 19.42 47.35 -14.59
CA VAL A 370 18.55 47.59 -15.79
C VAL A 370 19.17 48.36 -16.98
N SER A 371 18.76 48.23 -18.27
CA SER A 371 17.71 47.42 -18.95
C SER A 371 18.01 47.16 -20.45
N LEU A 372 17.13 46.43 -21.16
CA LEU A 372 17.19 46.06 -22.60
C LEU A 372 16.86 47.21 -23.58
N THR A 373 17.29 47.11 -24.86
CA THR A 373 16.43 47.10 -26.08
C THR A 373 17.23 46.95 -27.42
N ARG A 374 16.57 47.03 -28.58
CA ARG A 374 16.90 46.38 -29.89
C ARG A 374 17.67 47.23 -30.94
N LEU A 375 18.26 46.49 -31.89
CA LEU A 375 18.55 46.77 -33.33
C LEU A 375 17.78 47.94 -34.00
N PRO A 376 18.38 48.67 -34.98
CA PRO A 376 18.32 48.26 -36.40
C PRO A 376 19.60 48.55 -37.25
N ALA A 377 19.48 48.39 -38.58
CA ALA A 377 20.56 48.28 -39.58
C ALA A 377 20.81 49.56 -40.43
N LEU A 378 21.46 49.40 -41.60
CA LEU A 378 21.74 50.34 -42.72
C LEU A 378 23.08 51.12 -42.64
N THR A 379 23.83 51.49 -43.71
CA THR A 379 23.95 51.05 -45.13
C THR A 379 25.21 51.65 -45.82
N TRP A 380 25.80 50.91 -46.77
CA TRP A 380 26.48 51.33 -48.03
C TRP A 380 27.71 52.28 -48.12
N LEU A 381 28.48 51.99 -49.19
CA LEU A 381 29.60 52.72 -49.84
C LEU A 381 31.01 52.57 -49.23
N SER A 382 32.08 52.38 -50.02
CA SER A 382 32.26 51.87 -51.39
C SER A 382 33.75 51.64 -51.67
N GLY A 383 34.14 50.56 -52.34
CA GLY A 383 35.57 50.32 -52.65
C GLY A 383 35.79 49.00 -53.39
N SER A 384 35.46 48.95 -54.68
CA SER A 384 35.80 47.82 -55.54
C SER A 384 37.31 47.74 -55.80
N HIS A 385 37.88 46.54 -55.87
CA HIS A 385 38.34 45.95 -57.15
C HIS A 385 39.07 44.60 -56.99
N HIS A 386 38.72 43.68 -57.91
CA HIS A 386 39.51 42.55 -58.44
C HIS A 386 39.76 41.25 -57.65
N LEU A 387 39.11 40.20 -58.19
CA LEU A 387 39.66 38.90 -58.60
C LEU A 387 39.99 37.86 -57.52
N SER A 388 39.19 36.79 -57.52
CA SER A 388 39.45 35.52 -56.87
C SER A 388 40.69 34.81 -57.46
N PRO A 389 41.52 34.19 -56.61
CA PRO A 389 42.12 32.88 -56.87
C PRO A 389 41.14 31.77 -56.42
N PRO A 390 41.32 30.52 -56.87
CA PRO A 390 40.36 29.45 -56.61
C PRO A 390 40.37 28.94 -55.17
N LEU A 391 39.26 28.32 -54.78
CA LEU A 391 39.16 27.42 -53.64
C LEU A 391 40.36 26.45 -53.60
N MET A 392 41.23 26.59 -52.59
CA MET A 392 41.90 25.41 -52.06
C MET A 392 40.86 24.69 -51.19
N PRO A 393 40.67 23.37 -51.31
CA PRO A 393 39.85 22.65 -50.35
C PRO A 393 40.53 22.79 -48.98
N GLU A 394 39.76 23.12 -47.93
CA GLU A 394 40.22 22.81 -46.58
C GLU A 394 40.56 21.32 -46.56
N MET A 395 41.82 21.00 -46.28
CA MET A 395 42.28 19.63 -46.28
C MET A 395 41.66 18.96 -45.05
N GLN A 396 40.47 18.39 -45.22
CA GLN A 396 39.80 17.60 -44.19
C GLN A 396 40.77 16.50 -43.77
N GLN A 397 41.39 16.67 -42.60
CA GLN A 397 42.28 15.67 -42.04
C GLN A 397 41.41 14.55 -41.51
N ASP A 398 41.49 13.40 -42.18
CA ASP A 398 40.88 12.16 -41.74
C ASP A 398 41.59 11.68 -40.47
N CYS A 399 40.82 11.25 -39.47
CA CYS A 399 41.38 10.70 -38.24
C CYS A 399 41.94 9.30 -38.48
N SER A 400 43.01 8.95 -37.75
CA SER A 400 43.46 7.57 -37.62
C SER A 400 42.41 6.70 -36.89
N SER A 401 42.67 5.40 -36.78
CA SER A 401 41.84 4.48 -36.00
C SER A 401 41.52 5.03 -34.58
N PRO A 402 40.29 4.82 -34.07
CA PRO A 402 39.84 5.33 -32.78
C PRO A 402 40.73 4.88 -31.60
N PRO A 403 40.79 5.68 -30.51
CA PRO A 403 41.55 5.33 -29.31
C PRO A 403 41.05 4.02 -28.65
N GLU A 404 41.95 3.20 -28.13
CA GLU A 404 41.58 2.04 -27.32
C GLU A 404 41.28 2.49 -25.88
N ILE A 405 40.02 2.36 -25.46
CA ILE A 405 39.56 2.70 -24.10
C ILE A 405 39.51 1.43 -23.27
N LYS A 406 40.17 1.43 -22.10
CA LYS A 406 40.20 0.27 -21.20
C LYS A 406 38.80 -0.08 -20.72
N ASN A 407 38.51 -1.38 -20.71
CA ASN A 407 37.22 -1.96 -20.34
C ASN A 407 36.03 -1.42 -21.15
N ALA A 408 36.28 -0.89 -22.37
CA ALA A 408 35.27 -0.52 -23.35
C ALA A 408 35.35 -1.43 -24.60
N LEU A 409 34.26 -1.48 -25.34
CA LEU A 409 34.11 -2.14 -26.63
C LEU A 409 33.65 -1.10 -27.65
N LEU A 410 34.37 -1.01 -28.78
CA LEU A 410 33.99 -0.18 -29.91
C LEU A 410 32.85 -0.85 -30.70
N LEU A 411 31.74 -0.14 -30.90
CA LEU A 411 30.63 -0.58 -31.72
C LEU A 411 30.79 -0.04 -33.16
N GLY A 412 31.31 -0.90 -34.06
CA GLY A 412 31.43 -0.59 -35.47
C GLY A 412 32.65 -1.23 -36.15
N PRO A 413 32.80 -1.06 -37.48
CA PRO A 413 33.97 -1.54 -38.20
C PRO A 413 35.21 -0.71 -37.84
N VAL A 414 36.30 -1.37 -37.43
CA VAL A 414 37.61 -0.73 -37.20
C VAL A 414 38.30 -0.45 -38.53
N LEU A 415 38.34 0.81 -38.94
CA LEU A 415 38.97 1.26 -40.19
C LEU A 415 40.36 1.85 -39.92
N ARG A 416 41.22 1.86 -40.95
CA ARG A 416 42.56 2.49 -40.87
C ARG A 416 42.52 4.02 -40.90
N SER A 417 41.44 4.59 -41.44
CA SER A 417 41.18 6.04 -41.48
C SER A 417 39.69 6.32 -41.47
N TYR A 418 39.29 7.42 -40.82
CA TYR A 418 37.92 7.88 -40.68
C TYR A 418 37.81 9.29 -41.22
N LYS A 419 36.81 9.55 -42.07
CA LYS A 419 36.61 10.88 -42.64
C LYS A 419 36.28 11.89 -41.56
N ASN A 420 36.76 13.12 -41.68
CA ASN A 420 36.33 14.22 -40.81
C ASN A 420 34.79 14.33 -40.79
N GLY A 421 34.19 14.37 -39.60
CA GLY A 421 32.75 14.26 -39.35
C GLY A 421 32.23 12.84 -39.10
N SER A 422 33.07 11.79 -39.21
CA SER A 422 32.68 10.43 -38.83
C SER A 422 32.56 10.30 -37.30
N SER A 423 31.67 9.42 -36.84
CA SER A 423 31.52 9.10 -35.42
C SER A 423 31.69 7.60 -35.16
N VAL A 424 32.14 7.26 -33.95
CA VAL A 424 32.15 5.88 -33.44
C VAL A 424 31.60 5.84 -32.02
N GLU A 425 30.97 4.72 -31.66
CA GLU A 425 30.32 4.53 -30.37
C GLU A 425 31.10 3.53 -29.51
N TYR A 426 31.19 3.80 -28.21
CA TYR A 426 31.82 2.93 -27.21
C TYR A 426 30.77 2.49 -26.19
N VAL A 427 30.78 1.20 -25.87
CA VAL A 427 30.01 0.63 -24.76
C VAL A 427 30.96 0.02 -23.74
N CYS A 428 30.74 0.26 -22.45
CA CYS A 428 31.57 -0.35 -21.41
C CYS A 428 31.28 -1.86 -21.28
N GLN A 429 32.29 -2.61 -20.86
CA GLN A 429 32.16 -4.03 -20.52
C GLN A 429 31.14 -4.23 -19.39
N ARG A 430 30.59 -5.45 -19.27
CA ARG A 430 29.53 -5.76 -18.31
C ARG A 430 29.93 -5.27 -16.90
N TYR A 431 28.96 -4.67 -16.20
CA TYR A 431 29.08 -4.07 -14.86
C TYR A 431 29.93 -2.78 -14.74
N HIS A 432 30.65 -2.36 -15.78
CA HIS A 432 31.33 -1.05 -15.78
C HIS A 432 30.35 0.07 -16.16
N LEU A 433 30.44 1.22 -15.49
CA LEU A 433 29.60 2.39 -15.77
C LEU A 433 30.31 3.34 -16.74
N LEU A 434 29.62 3.75 -17.81
CA LEU A 434 30.16 4.72 -18.76
C LEU A 434 29.99 6.14 -18.21
N ASP A 435 31.10 6.85 -18.04
CA ASP A 435 31.16 8.26 -17.68
C ASP A 435 31.68 9.09 -18.85
N GLY A 436 31.00 10.18 -19.20
CA GLY A 436 31.24 10.95 -20.43
C GLY A 436 30.37 10.52 -21.64
N PRO A 437 30.71 10.97 -22.86
CA PRO A 437 29.90 10.73 -24.05
C PRO A 437 30.13 9.33 -24.65
N SER A 438 29.06 8.56 -24.88
CA SER A 438 29.18 7.22 -25.51
C SER A 438 29.65 7.28 -26.97
N THR A 439 29.39 8.38 -27.67
CA THR A 439 29.76 8.61 -29.06
C THR A 439 30.84 9.68 -29.16
N VAL A 440 31.93 9.37 -29.87
CA VAL A 440 32.99 10.34 -30.19
C VAL A 440 33.07 10.62 -31.69
N TYR A 441 33.45 11.84 -32.02
CA TYR A 441 33.47 12.38 -33.37
C TYR A 441 34.91 12.66 -33.82
N CYS A 442 35.16 12.47 -35.12
CA CYS A 442 36.40 12.87 -35.77
C CYS A 442 36.28 14.33 -36.22
N GLU A 443 37.00 15.23 -35.55
CA GLU A 443 37.02 16.67 -35.84
C GLU A 443 38.46 17.12 -36.19
N LYS A 444 38.65 17.55 -37.44
CA LYS A 444 39.89 18.12 -37.98
C LYS A 444 41.14 17.26 -37.68
N GLY A 445 41.02 15.95 -37.87
CA GLY A 445 42.09 14.97 -37.67
C GLY A 445 42.25 14.43 -36.25
N ASN A 446 41.51 14.97 -35.26
CA ASN A 446 41.52 14.48 -33.88
C ASN A 446 40.14 13.93 -33.46
N TRP A 447 40.15 12.99 -32.51
CA TRP A 447 38.92 12.50 -31.88
C TRP A 447 38.49 13.41 -30.71
N THR A 448 37.19 13.61 -30.53
CA THR A 448 36.62 14.36 -29.39
C THR A 448 36.87 13.68 -28.05
N ALA A 449 36.52 14.35 -26.94
CA ALA A 449 36.66 13.83 -25.58
C ALA A 449 36.07 12.42 -25.41
N GLN A 450 36.87 11.52 -24.86
CA GLN A 450 36.59 10.08 -24.76
C GLN A 450 35.84 9.75 -23.46
N PRO A 451 34.94 8.74 -23.46
CA PRO A 451 34.33 8.22 -22.23
C PRO A 451 35.32 7.42 -21.38
N VAL A 452 35.02 7.30 -20.10
CA VAL A 452 35.75 6.48 -19.12
C VAL A 452 34.81 5.39 -18.60
N CYS A 453 35.27 4.13 -18.63
CA CYS A 453 34.55 3.01 -18.02
C CYS A 453 34.93 2.87 -16.55
N LEU A 454 34.09 3.37 -15.66
CA LEU A 454 34.27 3.31 -14.21
C LEU A 454 34.11 1.86 -13.71
N GLU A 455 35.10 1.42 -12.93
CA GLU A 455 35.19 0.03 -12.45
C GLU A 455 34.13 -0.28 -11.37
N PRO A 456 33.49 -1.46 -11.42
CA PRO A 456 32.63 -1.97 -10.36
C PRO A 456 33.44 -2.41 -9.14
N CYS A 457 32.82 -2.39 -7.96
CA CYS A 457 33.42 -2.86 -6.71
C CYS A 457 33.14 -4.34 -6.49
N THR A 458 34.18 -5.13 -6.21
CA THR A 458 34.05 -6.50 -5.73
C THR A 458 34.16 -6.56 -4.21
N LEU A 459 33.25 -7.29 -3.56
CA LEU A 459 33.38 -7.59 -2.14
C LEU A 459 34.44 -8.66 -1.90
N ASN A 460 35.33 -8.39 -0.95
CA ASN A 460 36.35 -9.32 -0.53
C ASN A 460 35.96 -9.91 0.82
N VAL A 461 35.51 -11.17 0.81
CA VAL A 461 35.10 -11.94 1.99
C VAL A 461 36.20 -11.96 3.07
N THR A 462 37.49 -11.91 2.71
CA THR A 462 38.58 -11.87 3.70
C THR A 462 38.71 -10.52 4.42
N GLU A 463 38.39 -9.41 3.75
CA GLU A 463 38.29 -8.09 4.39
C GLU A 463 37.03 -8.00 5.24
N MET A 464 35.88 -8.49 4.74
CA MET A 464 34.63 -8.57 5.51
C MET A 464 34.84 -9.34 6.83
N ASN A 465 35.52 -10.49 6.77
CA ASN A 465 35.92 -11.26 7.94
C ASN A 465 36.86 -10.48 8.87
N ARG A 466 37.86 -9.75 8.33
CA ARG A 466 38.80 -8.94 9.13
C ARG A 466 38.13 -7.81 9.90
N TYR A 467 37.10 -7.19 9.32
CA TYR A 467 36.35 -6.09 9.94
C TYR A 467 35.13 -6.55 10.76
N ASN A 468 34.88 -7.87 10.83
CA ASN A 468 33.74 -8.51 11.49
C ASN A 468 32.37 -8.04 10.96
N VAL A 469 32.28 -7.88 9.63
CA VAL A 469 31.05 -7.48 8.92
C VAL A 469 30.56 -8.58 7.98
N GLU A 470 29.28 -8.51 7.66
CA GLU A 470 28.60 -9.30 6.64
C GLU A 470 27.62 -8.43 5.84
N LEU A 471 27.10 -8.95 4.73
CA LEU A 471 26.06 -8.25 3.98
C LEU A 471 24.72 -8.37 4.71
N LYS A 472 24.04 -7.24 4.90
CA LYS A 472 22.71 -7.16 5.51
C LYS A 472 21.63 -7.93 4.72
N TRP A 473 21.82 -8.04 3.40
CA TRP A 473 20.93 -8.77 2.49
C TRP A 473 21.72 -9.88 1.79
N LYS A 474 21.24 -11.13 1.85
CA LYS A 474 21.90 -12.25 1.18
C LYS A 474 21.78 -12.11 -0.34
N GLN A 475 22.91 -12.05 -1.04
CA GLN A 475 23.02 -12.00 -2.50
C GLN A 475 24.07 -12.99 -2.99
N GLU A 476 23.86 -13.55 -4.18
CA GLU A 476 24.78 -14.50 -4.82
C GLU A 476 25.93 -13.79 -5.58
N GLU A 477 25.67 -12.62 -6.16
CA GLU A 477 26.70 -11.80 -6.81
C GLU A 477 27.34 -10.82 -5.80
N LEU A 478 28.67 -10.87 -5.68
CA LEU A 478 29.48 -9.98 -4.81
C LEU A 478 30.00 -8.74 -5.57
N LEU A 479 29.31 -8.32 -6.62
CA LEU A 479 29.76 -7.31 -7.59
C LEU A 479 28.76 -6.14 -7.67
N PHE A 480 29.22 -4.94 -7.32
CA PHE A 480 28.40 -3.73 -7.24
C PHE A 480 28.86 -2.71 -8.28
N ARG A 481 27.93 -2.06 -8.96
CA ARG A 481 28.24 -1.04 -9.97
C ARG A 481 28.75 0.23 -9.29
N HIS A 482 29.45 1.06 -10.05
CA HIS A 482 29.84 2.38 -9.58
C HIS A 482 28.61 3.19 -9.14
N GLY A 483 28.66 3.78 -7.94
CA GLY A 483 27.55 4.53 -7.36
C GLY A 483 26.55 3.69 -6.55
N ASP A 484 26.60 2.35 -6.65
CA ASP A 484 25.73 1.47 -5.85
C ASP A 484 26.03 1.61 -4.35
N LEU A 485 24.99 1.43 -3.55
CA LEU A 485 25.00 1.60 -2.11
C LEU A 485 24.96 0.22 -1.43
N VAL A 486 26.03 -0.13 -0.74
CA VAL A 486 26.21 -1.42 -0.08
C VAL A 486 25.88 -1.27 1.41
N GLU A 487 25.00 -2.13 1.92
CA GLU A 487 24.66 -2.18 3.35
C GLU A 487 25.30 -3.39 4.03
N PHE A 488 26.16 -3.11 5.00
CA PHE A 488 26.77 -4.10 5.88
C PHE A 488 26.08 -4.12 7.23
N ASP A 489 26.00 -5.31 7.82
CA ASP A 489 25.74 -5.51 9.24
C ASP A 489 27.00 -6.08 9.92
N CYS A 490 27.04 -6.01 11.25
CA CYS A 490 28.07 -6.68 12.03
C CYS A 490 27.74 -8.15 12.22
N LYS A 491 28.78 -8.99 12.21
CA LYS A 491 28.63 -10.43 12.53
C LYS A 491 28.19 -10.64 13.97
N GLU A 492 27.56 -11.78 14.23
CA GLU A 492 27.11 -12.19 15.56
C GLU A 492 28.19 -11.98 16.64
N GLY A 493 27.83 -11.24 17.70
CA GLY A 493 28.76 -10.87 18.78
C GLY A 493 29.63 -9.64 18.50
N TYR A 494 29.35 -8.85 17.46
CA TYR A 494 30.05 -7.59 17.17
C TYR A 494 29.07 -6.44 16.88
N ARG A 495 29.49 -5.20 17.17
CA ARG A 495 28.73 -3.96 16.89
C ARG A 495 29.57 -2.85 16.26
N PHE A 496 28.93 -1.91 15.56
CA PHE A 496 29.60 -0.75 14.98
C PHE A 496 30.17 0.18 16.06
N LEU A 497 31.33 0.78 15.76
CA LEU A 497 32.00 1.75 16.65
C LEU A 497 31.32 3.12 16.69
N GLN A 498 30.61 3.52 15.63
CA GLN A 498 30.05 4.86 15.44
C GLN A 498 28.53 4.83 15.24
N ALA A 499 27.79 4.68 16.34
CA ALA A 499 26.32 4.72 16.34
C ALA A 499 25.71 6.13 16.10
N ALA A 500 26.55 7.13 15.80
CA ALA A 500 26.13 8.52 15.57
C ALA A 500 25.93 8.89 14.08
N ALA A 501 26.16 7.94 13.15
CA ALA A 501 25.81 8.12 11.75
C ALA A 501 24.33 7.83 11.51
N VAL A 502 23.67 8.62 10.65
CA VAL A 502 22.23 8.46 10.31
C VAL A 502 21.92 7.10 9.65
N SER A 503 22.93 6.39 9.16
CA SER A 503 22.86 4.98 8.79
C SER A 503 24.25 4.33 8.94
N PRO A 504 24.58 3.69 10.08
CA PRO A 504 25.85 2.98 10.23
C PRO A 504 25.88 1.75 9.31
N GLY A 505 27.05 1.42 8.76
CA GLY A 505 27.22 0.24 7.90
C GLY A 505 26.93 0.46 6.40
N ARG A 506 26.50 1.66 5.99
CA ARG A 506 26.12 2.00 4.61
C ARG A 506 27.25 2.71 3.87
N GLU A 507 27.78 2.09 2.82
CA GLU A 507 28.97 2.54 2.08
C GLU A 507 28.71 2.55 0.55
N GLN A 508 29.26 3.52 -0.18
CA GLN A 508 29.04 3.66 -1.63
C GLN A 508 30.23 3.14 -2.44
N CYS A 509 29.97 2.38 -3.51
CA CYS A 509 31.00 1.95 -4.44
C CYS A 509 31.56 3.14 -5.24
N ALA A 510 32.86 3.42 -5.10
CA ALA A 510 33.54 4.52 -5.78
C ALA A 510 34.82 4.04 -6.48
N HIS A 511 34.82 4.03 -7.82
CA HIS A 511 35.98 3.69 -8.66
C HIS A 511 36.63 2.34 -8.29
N GLY A 512 35.85 1.25 -8.31
CA GLY A 512 36.31 -0.08 -7.92
C GLY A 512 36.68 -0.26 -6.44
N ARG A 513 36.55 0.78 -5.60
CA ARG A 513 36.90 0.76 -4.18
C ARG A 513 35.65 0.90 -3.32
N LEU A 514 35.54 0.00 -2.34
CA LEU A 514 34.55 0.04 -1.28
C LEU A 514 35.27 0.06 0.07
N LYS A 515 34.77 0.87 1.01
CA LYS A 515 35.28 0.88 2.38
C LYS A 515 34.48 -0.13 3.20
N TYR A 516 35.15 -0.80 4.12
CA TYR A 516 34.51 -1.74 5.05
C TYR A 516 34.31 -1.05 6.40
N PRO A 517 33.08 -0.98 6.93
CA PRO A 517 32.82 -0.46 8.26
C PRO A 517 33.38 -1.43 9.31
N ARG A 518 33.81 -0.92 10.47
CA ARG A 518 34.51 -1.72 11.50
C ARG A 518 33.60 -2.06 12.66
N CYS A 519 33.46 -3.35 12.95
CA CYS A 519 32.75 -3.87 14.11
C CYS A 519 33.71 -4.34 15.21
N VAL A 520 33.31 -4.17 16.47
CA VAL A 520 34.05 -4.57 17.68
C VAL A 520 33.22 -5.52 18.53
N ALA A 521 33.89 -6.47 19.18
CA ALA A 521 33.23 -7.53 19.93
C ALA A 521 32.37 -6.96 21.08
N GLN A 522 31.15 -7.47 21.20
CA GLN A 522 30.32 -7.32 22.39
C GLN A 522 30.90 -8.19 23.52
N ALA A 523 30.86 -7.67 24.75
CA ALA A 523 31.11 -8.46 25.94
C ALA A 523 30.00 -9.53 26.11
N PRO A 524 30.21 -10.60 26.93
CA PRO A 524 29.24 -11.68 27.08
C PRO A 524 27.87 -11.14 27.48
N ALA A 525 26.81 -11.64 26.83
CA ALA A 525 25.46 -11.07 26.88
C ALA A 525 25.01 -10.71 28.31
N GLU A 526 25.00 -9.41 28.59
CA GLU A 526 24.44 -8.87 29.82
C GLU A 526 22.94 -9.18 29.85
N LYS A 527 22.47 -9.73 30.96
CA LYS A 527 21.03 -9.93 31.18
C LYS A 527 20.42 -8.58 31.56
N CYS A 528 19.25 -8.24 31.03
CA CYS A 528 18.61 -6.99 31.40
C CYS A 528 18.22 -7.00 32.88
N GLY A 529 18.40 -5.87 33.56
CA GLY A 529 17.80 -5.61 34.87
C GLY A 529 16.29 -5.40 34.78
N PRO A 530 15.63 -4.96 35.88
CA PRO A 530 14.21 -4.63 35.88
C PRO A 530 13.85 -3.61 34.78
N PRO A 531 12.68 -3.74 34.13
CA PRO A 531 12.21 -2.81 33.10
C PRO A 531 12.08 -1.36 33.63
N PRO A 532 12.26 -0.33 32.78
CA PRO A 532 12.12 1.07 33.20
C PRO A 532 10.70 1.40 33.70
N SER A 533 10.58 2.09 34.84
CA SER A 533 9.28 2.63 35.27
C SER A 533 8.87 3.81 34.39
N ILE A 534 7.64 3.81 33.88
CA ILE A 534 7.06 4.94 33.13
C ILE A 534 6.09 5.74 34.00
N ALA A 535 5.96 7.04 33.75
CA ALA A 535 4.96 7.86 34.42
C ALA A 535 3.55 7.52 33.93
N ASN A 536 2.58 7.47 34.86
CA ASN A 536 1.16 7.17 34.58
C ASN A 536 0.93 5.87 33.78
N GLY A 537 1.78 4.87 34.02
CA GLY A 537 1.66 3.53 33.48
C GLY A 537 2.42 2.50 34.32
N ALA A 538 2.06 1.23 34.13
CA ALA A 538 2.60 0.11 34.90
C ALA A 538 2.78 -1.12 34.01
N LEU A 539 3.65 -2.03 34.43
CA LEU A 539 3.74 -3.36 33.82
C LEU A 539 2.46 -4.16 34.09
N THR A 540 2.04 -4.97 33.13
CA THR A 540 0.89 -5.90 33.30
C THR A 540 1.19 -7.03 34.30
N LEU A 541 2.46 -7.34 34.52
CA LEU A 541 2.96 -8.35 35.46
C LEU A 541 4.05 -7.76 36.37
N PRO A 542 4.22 -8.27 37.61
CA PRO A 542 5.30 -7.82 38.50
C PRO A 542 6.70 -7.99 37.87
N PRO A 543 7.60 -7.00 37.98
CA PRO A 543 8.93 -7.09 37.41
C PRO A 543 9.80 -8.12 38.15
N LEU A 544 10.52 -8.94 37.38
CA LEU A 544 11.56 -9.83 37.87
C LEU A 544 12.88 -9.05 38.09
N PRO A 545 13.79 -9.53 38.96
CA PRO A 545 15.07 -8.87 39.19
C PRO A 545 16.02 -8.93 37.98
N GLN A 546 15.81 -9.86 37.05
CA GLN A 546 16.67 -10.07 35.89
C GLN A 546 15.92 -10.80 34.76
N TYR A 547 16.23 -10.46 33.51
CA TYR A 547 15.59 -10.98 32.31
C TYR A 547 16.63 -11.44 31.28
N ASP A 548 16.38 -12.57 30.64
CA ASP A 548 17.23 -13.11 29.57
C ASP A 548 17.04 -12.33 28.25
N SER A 549 18.07 -12.31 27.39
CA SER A 549 17.99 -11.66 26.08
C SER A 549 16.87 -12.25 25.23
N ARG A 550 16.07 -11.38 24.60
CA ARG A 550 14.78 -11.62 23.93
C ARG A 550 13.56 -11.82 24.85
N SER A 551 13.69 -11.69 26.17
CA SER A 551 12.50 -11.59 27.06
C SER A 551 11.72 -10.31 26.74
N SER A 552 10.39 -10.36 26.77
CA SER A 552 9.52 -9.20 26.54
C SER A 552 8.60 -8.94 27.74
N VAL A 553 8.24 -7.67 27.93
CA VAL A 553 7.31 -7.21 28.97
C VAL A 553 6.36 -6.16 28.41
N GLN A 554 5.12 -6.16 28.91
CA GLN A 554 4.02 -5.33 28.41
C GLN A 554 3.65 -4.26 29.43
N TYR A 555 3.41 -3.04 28.94
CA TYR A 555 2.97 -1.89 29.73
C TYR A 555 1.51 -1.56 29.42
N ARG A 556 0.80 -1.10 30.45
CA ARG A 556 -0.48 -0.43 30.33
C ARG A 556 -0.40 0.96 30.93
N CYS A 557 -1.11 1.92 30.35
CA CYS A 557 -1.27 3.22 30.98
C CYS A 557 -2.35 3.18 32.09
N SER A 558 -2.33 4.19 32.94
CA SER A 558 -3.45 4.52 33.84
C SER A 558 -4.71 4.82 33.04
N ASP A 559 -5.87 4.69 33.67
CA ASP A 559 -7.15 4.88 32.98
C ASP A 559 -7.24 6.29 32.37
N TYR A 560 -7.80 6.39 31.15
CA TYR A 560 -7.87 7.58 30.31
C TYR A 560 -6.55 8.11 29.71
N TYR A 561 -5.38 7.60 30.13
CA TYR A 561 -4.10 7.97 29.48
C TYR A 561 -3.92 7.22 28.15
N PHE A 562 -3.46 7.94 27.12
CA PHE A 562 -3.22 7.40 25.79
C PHE A 562 -1.79 6.83 25.69
N LEU A 563 -1.66 5.56 25.29
CA LEU A 563 -0.36 4.91 25.11
C LEU A 563 0.24 5.28 23.75
N GLN A 564 1.29 6.11 23.76
CA GLN A 564 2.08 6.44 22.56
C GLN A 564 3.38 5.64 22.53
N GLY A 565 3.48 4.70 21.58
CA GLY A 565 4.67 3.87 21.37
C GLY A 565 4.33 2.37 21.39
N PRO A 566 5.35 1.49 21.49
CA PRO A 566 5.13 0.05 21.55
C PRO A 566 4.62 -0.36 22.93
N GLU A 567 3.46 -1.04 22.99
CA GLU A 567 2.89 -1.55 24.25
C GLU A 567 3.79 -2.59 24.93
N THR A 568 4.53 -3.36 24.13
CA THR A 568 5.51 -4.37 24.59
C THR A 568 6.92 -3.94 24.25
N ILE A 569 7.83 -4.03 25.23
CA ILE A 569 9.28 -3.85 25.02
C ILE A 569 10.02 -5.17 25.19
N SER A 570 11.18 -5.27 24.54
CA SER A 570 12.03 -6.45 24.55
C SER A 570 13.40 -6.14 25.13
N CYS A 571 13.97 -7.10 25.86
CA CYS A 571 15.35 -7.10 26.29
C CYS A 571 16.24 -7.54 25.11
N SER A 572 17.23 -6.73 24.76
CA SER A 572 18.26 -7.06 23.76
C SER A 572 19.61 -6.61 24.28
N GLU A 573 20.55 -7.54 24.42
CA GLU A 573 21.95 -7.25 24.80
C GLU A 573 22.10 -6.44 26.11
N GLY A 574 21.29 -6.75 27.12
CA GLY A 574 21.33 -6.08 28.44
C GLY A 574 20.56 -4.76 28.51
N GLN A 575 20.06 -4.25 27.38
CA GLN A 575 19.22 -3.05 27.33
C GLN A 575 17.77 -3.38 26.93
N TRP A 576 16.85 -2.60 27.47
CA TRP A 576 15.44 -2.63 27.06
C TRP A 576 15.22 -1.71 25.85
N THR A 577 14.43 -2.14 24.88
CA THR A 577 13.92 -1.25 23.82
C THR A 577 13.08 -0.11 24.42
N SER A 578 13.02 1.04 23.74
CA SER A 578 12.33 2.24 24.22
C SER A 578 10.91 1.98 24.74
N PRO A 579 10.59 2.31 26.00
CA PRO A 579 9.26 2.12 26.58
C PRO A 579 8.24 3.12 26.01
N PRO A 580 6.94 2.79 26.04
CA PRO A 580 5.89 3.68 25.60
C PRO A 580 5.71 4.86 26.56
N VAL A 581 5.13 5.95 26.06
CA VAL A 581 4.81 7.16 26.83
C VAL A 581 3.29 7.24 27.02
N CYS A 582 2.85 7.31 28.27
CA CYS A 582 1.46 7.54 28.62
C CYS A 582 1.16 9.04 28.58
N ILE A 583 0.44 9.49 27.55
CA ILE A 583 0.02 10.88 27.37
C ILE A 583 -1.24 11.13 28.20
N GLU A 584 -1.24 12.23 28.94
CA GLU A 584 -2.38 12.63 29.77
C GLU A 584 -3.64 12.99 28.95
N PRO A 585 -4.83 12.60 29.44
CA PRO A 585 -6.10 13.01 28.85
C PRO A 585 -6.33 14.50 29.05
N CYS A 586 -7.13 15.11 28.18
CA CYS A 586 -7.62 16.46 28.41
C CYS A 586 -8.83 16.43 29.33
N ALA A 587 -8.77 17.19 30.43
CA ALA A 587 -9.91 17.45 31.28
C ALA A 587 -10.73 18.64 30.74
N LEU A 588 -12.06 18.55 30.80
CA LEU A 588 -12.92 19.71 30.58
C LEU A 588 -12.88 20.65 31.78
N SER A 589 -12.86 21.96 31.49
CA SER A 589 -13.02 23.02 32.49
C SER A 589 -14.33 23.76 32.22
N GLU A 590 -15.30 23.57 33.11
CA GLU A 590 -16.57 24.31 33.06
C GLU A 590 -16.32 25.83 33.16
N ASP A 591 -15.37 26.27 34.01
CA ASP A 591 -14.96 27.68 34.12
C ASP A 591 -14.40 28.26 32.82
N GLU A 592 -13.66 27.50 32.02
CA GLU A 592 -13.15 27.96 30.72
C GLU A 592 -14.24 27.97 29.64
N MET A 593 -15.18 27.02 29.69
CA MET A 593 -16.34 27.02 28.81
C MET A 593 -17.27 28.21 29.10
N GLU A 594 -17.57 28.46 30.38
CA GLU A 594 -18.37 29.61 30.82
C GLU A 594 -17.73 30.94 30.42
N ARG A 595 -16.44 31.14 30.72
CA ARG A 595 -15.70 32.37 30.35
C ARG A 595 -15.62 32.63 28.84
N ASN A 596 -15.76 31.60 28.00
CA ASN A 596 -15.72 31.70 26.55
C ASN A 596 -17.10 31.63 25.87
N ASN A 597 -18.19 31.62 26.64
CA ASN A 597 -19.58 31.48 26.18
C ASN A 597 -19.83 30.20 25.35
N LEU A 598 -19.30 29.06 25.82
CA LEU A 598 -19.41 27.76 25.18
C LEU A 598 -20.43 26.83 25.84
N LEU A 599 -20.89 25.85 25.07
CA LEU A 599 -21.63 24.67 25.49
C LEU A 599 -20.97 23.43 24.87
N LEU A 600 -20.82 22.35 25.64
CA LEU A 600 -20.34 21.08 25.12
C LEU A 600 -21.41 20.46 24.20
N GLN A 601 -21.00 19.86 23.08
CA GLN A 601 -21.92 19.13 22.20
C GLN A 601 -22.56 17.95 22.97
N GLY A 602 -23.89 17.94 23.07
CA GLY A 602 -24.65 17.05 23.98
C GLY A 602 -24.54 15.53 23.75
N LEU A 603 -23.72 15.08 22.79
CA LEU A 603 -23.40 13.66 22.57
C LEU A 603 -22.42 13.09 23.60
N TYR A 604 -21.68 13.94 24.33
CA TYR A 604 -20.62 13.49 25.25
C TYR A 604 -21.10 13.21 26.70
N GLY A 605 -22.36 13.50 27.05
CA GLY A 605 -22.91 13.22 28.38
C GLY A 605 -22.11 13.86 29.54
N ASN A 606 -21.85 13.10 30.60
CA ASN A 606 -21.00 13.51 31.75
C ASN A 606 -19.50 13.20 31.54
N GLN A 607 -19.02 13.10 30.29
CA GLN A 607 -17.62 12.78 30.03
C GLN A 607 -16.71 14.00 30.32
N VAL A 608 -15.97 13.93 31.43
CA VAL A 608 -15.06 15.01 31.88
C VAL A 608 -13.65 14.88 31.27
N HIS A 609 -13.28 13.70 30.77
CA HIS A 609 -11.93 13.41 30.25
C HIS A 609 -11.98 12.87 28.82
N PHE A 610 -11.08 13.36 27.98
CA PHE A 610 -10.95 12.99 26.56
C PHE A 610 -9.55 12.47 26.26
N TYR A 611 -9.43 11.44 25.44
CA TYR A 611 -8.14 10.84 25.09
C TYR A 611 -7.34 11.78 24.19
N HIS A 612 -6.01 11.65 24.24
CA HIS A 612 -5.16 12.38 23.31
C HIS A 612 -5.50 12.03 21.85
N GLY A 613 -5.79 13.05 21.04
CA GLY A 613 -6.17 12.90 19.64
C GLY A 613 -7.67 13.04 19.39
N ASP A 614 -8.52 12.88 20.42
CA ASP A 614 -9.98 13.06 20.33
C ASP A 614 -10.35 14.47 19.87
N TYR A 615 -11.41 14.58 19.09
CA TYR A 615 -12.01 15.86 18.72
C TYR A 615 -13.26 16.13 19.58
N VAL A 616 -13.20 17.22 20.34
CA VAL A 616 -14.24 17.67 21.26
C VAL A 616 -15.04 18.81 20.61
N GLY A 617 -16.34 18.59 20.43
CA GLY A 617 -17.26 19.55 19.85
C GLY A 617 -17.81 20.57 20.85
N PHE A 618 -17.74 21.86 20.51
CA PHE A 618 -18.29 22.97 21.30
C PHE A 618 -19.20 23.86 20.46
N TYR A 619 -20.32 24.28 21.02
CA TYR A 619 -21.21 25.30 20.46
C TYR A 619 -21.04 26.64 21.18
N CYS A 620 -21.30 27.75 20.49
CA CYS A 620 -21.55 29.01 21.19
C CYS A 620 -22.90 28.96 21.94
N LYS A 621 -22.99 29.67 23.08
CA LYS A 621 -24.25 29.98 23.76
C LYS A 621 -25.17 30.83 22.88
N GLU A 622 -26.46 30.88 23.22
CA GLU A 622 -27.45 31.68 22.49
C GLU A 622 -26.98 33.14 22.32
N ASN A 623 -27.25 33.72 21.14
CA ASN A 623 -26.83 35.07 20.72
C ASN A 623 -25.32 35.34 20.64
N HIS A 624 -24.46 34.30 20.69
CA HIS A 624 -23.01 34.44 20.52
C HIS A 624 -22.49 33.78 19.23
N LEU A 625 -21.38 34.29 18.68
CA LEU A 625 -20.69 33.81 17.48
C LEU A 625 -19.18 33.69 17.70
N GLY A 626 -18.51 32.79 16.97
CA GLY A 626 -17.05 32.65 17.03
C GLY A 626 -16.29 33.91 16.64
N ALA A 627 -15.42 34.38 17.53
CA ALA A 627 -14.67 35.63 17.37
C ALA A 627 -13.77 35.67 16.11
N GLU A 628 -13.29 34.51 15.66
CA GLU A 628 -12.34 34.41 14.53
C GLU A 628 -12.99 34.00 13.20
N SER A 629 -14.14 33.31 13.23
CA SER A 629 -14.70 32.63 12.05
C SER A 629 -16.20 32.87 11.80
N GLY A 630 -16.92 33.47 12.75
CA GLY A 630 -18.38 33.63 12.66
C GLY A 630 -19.18 32.31 12.72
N ALA A 631 -18.51 31.18 12.96
CA ALA A 631 -19.17 29.87 13.13
C ALA A 631 -19.81 29.74 14.52
N THR A 632 -20.78 28.82 14.64
CA THR A 632 -21.47 28.49 15.90
C THR A 632 -21.08 27.13 16.49
N LEU A 633 -20.31 26.33 15.75
CA LEU A 633 -19.80 25.01 16.14
C LEU A 633 -18.29 24.94 15.85
N PHE A 634 -17.54 24.39 16.79
CA PHE A 634 -16.10 24.16 16.71
C PHE A 634 -15.79 22.71 17.07
N GLN A 635 -14.72 22.17 16.51
CA GLN A 635 -14.12 20.92 16.95
C GLN A 635 -12.67 21.18 17.35
N VAL A 636 -12.33 20.88 18.60
CA VAL A 636 -11.01 21.10 19.19
C VAL A 636 -10.37 19.75 19.43
N GLN A 637 -9.14 19.56 18.96
CA GLN A 637 -8.42 18.32 19.22
C GLN A 637 -7.74 18.35 20.60
N CYS A 638 -7.94 17.31 21.42
CA CYS A 638 -7.21 17.12 22.66
C CYS A 638 -5.72 16.86 22.39
N ARG A 639 -4.83 17.76 22.84
CA ARG A 639 -3.39 17.69 22.59
C ARG A 639 -2.60 17.74 23.90
N ARG A 640 -2.11 16.57 24.36
CA ARG A 640 -1.27 16.42 25.57
C ARG A 640 -1.87 17.16 26.77
N GLY A 641 -3.02 16.71 27.25
CA GLY A 641 -3.76 17.36 28.35
C GLY A 641 -4.48 18.67 28.02
N GLN A 642 -4.13 19.35 26.93
CA GLN A 642 -4.65 20.68 26.62
C GLN A 642 -5.78 20.65 25.58
N LEU A 643 -6.89 21.32 25.92
CA LEU A 643 -7.96 21.70 25.00
C LEU A 643 -7.92 23.22 24.81
N MET A 644 -7.81 23.66 23.55
CA MET A 644 -7.84 25.07 23.19
C MET A 644 -9.30 25.53 23.02
N TYR A 645 -9.89 26.10 24.07
CA TYR A 645 -11.28 26.55 24.03
C TYR A 645 -11.47 27.71 23.04
N PRO A 646 -12.39 27.60 22.06
CA PRO A 646 -12.72 28.67 21.13
C PRO A 646 -13.49 29.78 21.86
N LYS A 647 -13.35 31.03 21.41
CA LYS A 647 -14.01 32.17 22.06
C LYS A 647 -15.24 32.63 21.28
N CYS A 648 -16.40 32.65 21.94
CA CYS A 648 -17.62 33.21 21.39
C CYS A 648 -17.91 34.62 21.96
N ILE A 649 -18.18 35.57 21.07
CA ILE A 649 -18.54 36.97 21.37
C ILE A 649 -20.03 37.21 21.09
N GLU A 650 -20.62 38.16 21.80
CA GLU A 650 -22.01 38.59 21.59
C GLU A 650 -22.18 39.23 20.20
N ARG A 651 -23.36 39.07 19.61
CA ARG A 651 -23.65 39.32 18.18
C ARG A 651 -24.05 40.75 17.82
#